data_AF-A0A8B8ZWC4-F1
#
_entry.id   AF-A0A8B8ZWC4-F1
#
_cell.length_a   1.000
_cell.length_b   1.000
_cell.length_c   1.000
_cell.angle_alpha   90.00
_cell.angle_beta   90.00
_cell.angle_gamma   90.00
#
_symmetry.space_group_name_H-M   'P 1'
#
loop_
_entity.id
_entity.type
_entity.pdbx_description
1 polymer ?
#
loop_
_entity_poly.entity_id
_entity_poly.type
_entity_poly.pdbx_seq_one_letter_code
_entity_poly.pdbx_strand_id
1 'polypeptide(L)'
;MASFEDYLRRALAEKQTAVDAQSKGVRALKFRPGVSKDEIDAAAKRLQTAVRSKGDGSNKEAFKQAVVNTLEKGRFYIPSFKIYRGVAGLYDYGPPGCDIISNVLAFWRQHFVLAENMLEMDCPCVTPEIVLKASGHVDKFTDLMVKDEKTGTCYRADHLLKDYCKGKLERDLTLSPDKAAEFKHVISVLDNLSAEELGAKLKEYDVRSPDTGNHISDPYPFNLMFQTSIGPSGMLPGYMRPETAQGIFVDFRDLYYYNGYKLPFAVAQIGQAFRNEISPRQGLLRAREFTLAEIEHFVDPEDKSHPKFVHVANLELLMFPREEQLAGKSAKSMILGEAVSKGIINNETLGYFIGRVYLFLTRLGIDKDRLRFRQHLPNEMAHYAVDCWDAEIECSDGWIECVGIADRSDYDLRAHSEKSGVPLVAHEKFSEPREVEKLVITPLKRELGRAFKGNQRMVVEALEAMSEKEALVMKEALDNKGEVDFQVCTLGKSVLLKQNMVSISMERKKEHQRLFTPFVIEPSFGIGRIIYCLFEHSFYRRRSYSENEQLNVLCIPPIKRTIYPAIKYQQFDGAAKLMAKSLKKAGISHKLDVTGMSIGKHYARTDTLGVPFAITVEAHKVLKVEHGVAAKRLQSAFIGNGSNKEAFRQAVVNTLERRLFYIPSFKIYGGVAGLYDYGPPGCAVKSNVLAFWRQHFVSAERMSEVWCPCLTPEVVLKASGHVDKFTDLMVKDEKTGMCYRADHLLKDYCKGKLEKDLTLSPNKAAEFKHVITVLDDLSAEEIGAKLKEYDIRSPDTGNHISDPYPFNLMFQTSIGPSGMLPGYLRPETAQGIFVDFEELYNYNGEKLPFAAAQIGQAFRNEISPRQGLLRVREFTLAEIEHFVDPEDKSHPKFVHVANLELLMFPREEQLAGKSAKSMILSEAVSKGIINNETLGYFIGRVYLFLTRLGIDKDRLRFRQHLPNEMAHYAADCWDAEIECSYGWIECVGIADRSAYDLRAHSEKSCVPLFACAKSLEPREVEKLVITPSKEELDLAFKGNQRMVVEALEAMSEKEALEMKEAFDDKGEVDFQVCTLGKSVVIKKNMVSISMERKEHQMGYFTASVIEPSFGIGRIIYCLFEHSFYTRPGRSEDERLNVFCFPPLVAPIKCTVFPLIKSQQFDEVAKLIAESLMAAGISYKLDATGTSIGKRYARTDELGVPFAITVDSATSVTIRERDSKEQIRVSIEEVVSVVKKLTVGQSTWADVLCSYPTHVATHADEL
;
A
#
# COMPACT_ATOMS: atom_id res chain seq x y z
N MET A 1 9.68 22.98 -28.79
CA MET A 1 9.28 23.16 -27.38
C MET A 1 9.79 24.49 -26.81
N ALA A 2 11.06 24.88 -26.99
CA ALA A 2 11.60 26.16 -26.48
C ALA A 2 10.90 27.44 -27.00
N SER A 3 10.43 27.49 -28.25
CA SER A 3 9.88 28.73 -28.83
C SER A 3 8.47 29.11 -28.35
N PHE A 4 7.70 28.15 -27.83
CA PHE A 4 6.34 28.42 -27.31
C PHE A 4 6.35 28.69 -25.79
N GLU A 5 7.29 28.09 -25.07
CA GLU A 5 7.59 28.46 -23.68
C GLU A 5 8.12 29.91 -23.62
N ASP A 6 8.98 30.32 -24.57
CA ASP A 6 9.39 31.71 -24.74
C ASP A 6 8.23 32.64 -25.12
N TYR A 7 7.26 32.18 -25.91
CA TYR A 7 6.07 32.97 -26.24
C TYR A 7 5.15 33.17 -25.03
N LEU A 8 4.92 32.13 -24.23
CA LEU A 8 4.12 32.23 -23.00
C LEU A 8 4.84 33.05 -21.92
N ARG A 9 6.16 32.88 -21.76
CA ARG A 9 6.98 33.72 -20.87
C ARG A 9 7.00 35.17 -21.33
N ARG A 10 7.08 35.45 -22.65
CA ARG A 10 6.96 36.81 -23.19
C ARG A 10 5.56 37.38 -22.99
N ALA A 11 4.50 36.61 -23.19
CA ALA A 11 3.13 37.08 -22.98
C ALA A 11 2.80 37.34 -21.49
N LEU A 12 3.32 36.51 -20.58
CA LEU A 12 3.23 36.72 -19.13
C LEU A 12 4.12 37.87 -18.66
N ALA A 13 5.34 37.98 -19.19
CA ALA A 13 6.24 39.09 -18.93
C ALA A 13 5.70 40.41 -19.47
N GLU A 14 5.07 40.44 -20.65
CA GLU A 14 4.41 41.61 -21.22
C GLU A 14 3.21 42.06 -20.38
N LYS A 15 2.41 41.10 -19.86
CA LYS A 15 1.33 41.41 -18.91
C LYS A 15 1.85 41.94 -17.58
N GLN A 16 2.89 41.32 -17.01
CA GLN A 16 3.52 41.76 -15.77
C GLN A 16 4.17 43.14 -15.95
N THR A 17 4.86 43.37 -17.08
CA THR A 17 5.47 44.65 -17.44
C THR A 17 4.41 45.74 -17.63
N ALA A 18 3.25 45.40 -18.20
CA ALA A 18 2.12 46.33 -18.35
C ALA A 18 1.49 46.71 -16.98
N VAL A 19 1.37 45.75 -16.06
CA VAL A 19 0.89 45.98 -14.69
C VAL A 19 1.89 46.81 -13.88
N ASP A 20 3.18 46.52 -14.01
CA ASP A 20 4.27 47.24 -13.34
C ASP A 20 4.44 48.67 -13.89
N ALA A 21 4.25 48.86 -15.20
CA ALA A 21 4.22 50.18 -15.84
C ALA A 21 3.03 51.02 -15.36
N GLN A 22 1.83 50.42 -15.22
CA GLN A 22 0.66 51.10 -14.67
C GLN A 22 0.80 51.41 -13.18
N SER A 23 1.40 50.51 -12.39
CA SER A 23 1.72 50.72 -10.98
C SER A 23 2.73 51.87 -10.77
N LYS A 24 3.78 51.94 -11.61
CA LYS A 24 4.72 53.07 -11.65
C LYS A 24 4.03 54.37 -12.05
N GLY A 25 3.08 54.34 -12.99
CA GLY A 25 2.27 55.50 -13.40
C GLY A 25 1.41 56.05 -12.25
N VAL A 26 0.77 55.18 -11.46
CA VAL A 26 -0.02 55.58 -10.28
C VAL A 26 0.87 56.15 -9.17
N ARG A 27 2.07 55.57 -8.96
CA ARG A 27 3.06 56.13 -8.01
C ARG A 27 3.56 57.50 -8.47
N ALA A 28 3.88 57.69 -9.75
CA ALA A 28 4.31 58.98 -10.30
C ALA A 28 3.23 60.07 -10.18
N LEU A 29 1.95 59.72 -10.33
CA LEU A 29 0.82 60.64 -10.15
C LEU A 29 0.65 61.11 -8.69
N LYS A 30 0.97 60.28 -7.70
CA LYS A 30 0.90 60.64 -6.26
C LYS A 30 1.96 61.65 -5.82
N PHE A 31 3.08 61.75 -6.55
CA PHE A 31 4.20 62.65 -6.22
C PHE A 31 4.26 63.91 -7.10
N ARG A 32 3.25 64.12 -7.97
CA ARG A 32 3.21 65.27 -8.88
C ARG A 32 2.36 66.41 -8.30
N PRO A 33 2.90 67.64 -8.12
CA PRO A 33 2.14 68.75 -7.53
C PRO A 33 0.99 69.18 -8.44
N GLY A 34 -0.21 69.38 -7.88
CA GLY A 34 -1.38 69.94 -8.59
C GLY A 34 -2.37 68.94 -9.20
N VAL A 35 -2.19 67.62 -8.97
CA VAL A 35 -3.13 66.58 -9.44
C VAL A 35 -4.30 66.42 -8.46
N SER A 36 -5.53 66.35 -8.98
CA SER A 36 -6.74 66.27 -8.14
C SER A 36 -6.90 64.87 -7.52
N LYS A 37 -7.55 64.80 -6.35
CA LYS A 37 -7.83 63.52 -5.67
C LYS A 37 -8.66 62.58 -6.56
N ASP A 38 -9.57 63.12 -7.35
CA ASP A 38 -10.41 62.35 -8.29
C ASP A 38 -9.61 61.73 -9.44
N GLU A 39 -8.53 62.37 -9.89
CA GLU A 39 -7.63 61.80 -10.91
C GLU A 39 -6.77 60.66 -10.36
N ILE A 40 -6.31 60.79 -9.11
CA ILE A 40 -5.58 59.72 -8.41
C ILE A 40 -6.51 58.53 -8.14
N ASP A 41 -7.74 58.80 -7.70
CA ASP A 41 -8.75 57.77 -7.44
C ASP A 41 -9.21 57.11 -8.75
N ALA A 42 -9.34 57.85 -9.86
CA ALA A 42 -9.64 57.28 -11.18
C ALA A 42 -8.49 56.40 -11.71
N ALA A 43 -7.23 56.80 -11.52
CA ALA A 43 -6.07 56.01 -11.90
C ALA A 43 -5.92 54.74 -11.03
N ALA A 44 -6.17 54.86 -9.72
CA ALA A 44 -6.21 53.73 -8.79
C ALA A 44 -7.37 52.78 -9.11
N LYS A 45 -8.54 53.30 -9.53
CA LYS A 45 -9.69 52.51 -9.97
C LYS A 45 -9.43 51.81 -11.29
N ARG A 46 -8.67 52.41 -12.23
CA ARG A 46 -8.21 51.75 -13.47
C ARG A 46 -7.19 50.65 -13.19
N LEU A 47 -6.22 50.88 -12.30
CA LEU A 47 -5.30 49.83 -11.83
C LEU A 47 -6.07 48.72 -11.11
N GLN A 48 -7.01 49.06 -10.23
CA GLN A 48 -7.91 48.09 -9.62
C GLN A 48 -8.76 47.37 -10.66
N THR A 49 -9.18 47.99 -11.77
CA THR A 49 -9.96 47.32 -12.82
C THR A 49 -9.09 46.45 -13.73
N ALA A 50 -7.82 46.80 -13.93
CA ALA A 50 -6.83 45.97 -14.63
C ALA A 50 -6.43 44.74 -13.78
N VAL A 51 -6.23 44.94 -12.47
CA VAL A 51 -6.00 43.87 -11.48
C VAL A 51 -7.28 43.07 -11.20
N ARG A 52 -8.46 43.71 -11.23
CA ARG A 52 -9.80 43.09 -11.14
C ARG A 52 -10.38 42.71 -12.50
N SER A 53 -9.57 42.65 -13.57
CA SER A 53 -9.96 41.87 -14.75
C SER A 53 -9.93 40.42 -14.28
N LYS A 54 -11.10 40.01 -13.79
CA LYS A 54 -11.33 38.88 -12.90
C LYS A 54 -10.61 37.65 -13.44
N GLY A 55 -9.71 37.06 -12.62
CA GLY A 55 -9.71 35.62 -12.51
C GLY A 55 -11.05 35.24 -11.92
N ASP A 56 -12.06 35.09 -12.78
CA ASP A 56 -13.44 34.82 -12.39
C ASP A 56 -13.45 33.53 -11.54
N GLY A 57 -14.12 33.51 -10.39
CA GLY A 57 -14.27 32.27 -9.60
C GLY A 57 -14.92 31.15 -10.40
N SER A 58 -15.70 31.52 -11.43
CA SER A 58 -16.22 30.61 -12.46
C SER A 58 -15.11 29.91 -13.26
N ASN A 59 -13.96 30.56 -13.45
CA ASN A 59 -12.84 30.07 -14.26
C ASN A 59 -11.96 29.07 -13.49
N LYS A 60 -11.82 29.22 -12.17
CA LYS A 60 -11.13 28.23 -11.31
C LYS A 60 -11.94 26.94 -11.18
N GLU A 61 -13.24 27.05 -10.90
CA GLU A 61 -14.12 25.87 -10.81
C GLU A 61 -14.26 25.17 -12.17
N ALA A 62 -14.41 25.93 -13.26
CA ALA A 62 -14.42 25.35 -14.61
C ALA A 62 -13.09 24.69 -15.00
N PHE A 63 -11.96 25.22 -14.53
CA PHE A 63 -10.65 24.60 -14.71
C PHE A 63 -10.54 23.30 -13.93
N LYS A 64 -10.89 23.31 -12.63
CA LYS A 64 -10.94 22.14 -11.75
C LYS A 64 -11.81 21.03 -12.35
N GLN A 65 -13.04 21.35 -12.75
CA GLN A 65 -13.94 20.38 -13.37
C GLN A 65 -13.35 19.82 -14.67
N ALA A 66 -12.66 20.63 -15.48
CA ALA A 66 -12.01 20.15 -16.69
C ALA A 66 -10.83 19.21 -16.40
N VAL A 67 -10.04 19.48 -15.35
CA VAL A 67 -8.97 18.59 -14.88
C VAL A 67 -9.56 17.26 -14.43
N VAL A 68 -10.50 17.29 -13.49
CA VAL A 68 -11.16 16.09 -12.93
C VAL A 68 -11.80 15.25 -14.05
N ASN A 69 -12.59 15.86 -14.93
CA ASN A 69 -13.20 15.15 -16.06
C ASN A 69 -12.16 14.50 -16.98
N THR A 70 -11.01 15.13 -17.17
CA THR A 70 -9.93 14.59 -18.01
C THR A 70 -9.26 13.39 -17.32
N LEU A 71 -9.01 13.49 -16.02
CA LEU A 71 -8.40 12.42 -15.22
C LEU A 71 -9.33 11.20 -15.12
N GLU A 72 -10.62 11.40 -14.85
CA GLU A 72 -11.62 10.31 -14.79
C GLU A 72 -11.82 9.67 -16.17
N LYS A 73 -11.95 10.45 -17.24
CA LYS A 73 -12.06 9.92 -18.61
C LYS A 73 -10.81 9.14 -19.02
N GLY A 74 -9.64 9.58 -18.57
CA GLY A 74 -8.37 8.88 -18.75
C GLY A 74 -8.18 7.67 -17.83
N ARG A 75 -9.06 7.49 -16.82
CA ARG A 75 -8.97 6.49 -15.74
C ARG A 75 -7.65 6.59 -14.96
N PHE A 76 -7.20 7.82 -14.69
CA PHE A 76 -6.11 8.05 -13.74
C PHE A 76 -6.57 7.72 -12.32
N TYR A 77 -7.79 8.13 -11.97
CA TYR A 77 -8.53 7.61 -10.83
C TYR A 77 -10.03 7.70 -11.13
N ILE A 78 -10.84 6.88 -10.46
CA ILE A 78 -12.30 6.89 -10.53
C ILE A 78 -12.89 6.67 -9.13
N PRO A 79 -14.14 7.10 -8.84
CA PRO A 79 -14.80 6.79 -7.59
C PRO A 79 -15.00 5.27 -7.42
N SER A 80 -14.60 4.73 -6.27
CA SER A 80 -14.69 3.28 -6.03
C SER A 80 -16.12 2.80 -5.87
N PHE A 81 -16.38 1.56 -6.30
CA PHE A 81 -17.67 0.89 -6.18
C PHE A 81 -18.80 1.56 -6.98
N LYS A 82 -18.47 2.12 -8.15
CA LYS A 82 -19.38 2.92 -8.99
C LYS A 82 -20.71 2.20 -9.30
N ILE A 83 -20.68 0.89 -9.58
CA ILE A 83 -21.89 0.10 -9.85
C ILE A 83 -22.85 0.01 -8.64
N TYR A 84 -22.34 0.27 -7.43
CA TYR A 84 -23.10 0.35 -6.18
C TYR A 84 -23.33 1.80 -5.72
N ARG A 85 -23.37 2.76 -6.66
CA ARG A 85 -23.52 4.23 -6.43
C ARG A 85 -22.30 4.92 -5.81
N GLY A 86 -21.17 4.20 -5.71
CA GLY A 86 -19.91 4.71 -5.19
C GLY A 86 -19.89 4.94 -3.68
N VAL A 87 -18.69 5.09 -3.13
CA VAL A 87 -18.48 5.46 -1.72
C VAL A 87 -17.59 6.69 -1.64
N ALA A 88 -18.10 7.77 -1.04
CA ALA A 88 -17.36 9.01 -0.91
C ALA A 88 -16.01 8.82 -0.19
N GLY A 89 -14.96 9.44 -0.71
CA GLY A 89 -13.60 9.35 -0.15
C GLY A 89 -12.86 8.04 -0.45
N LEU A 90 -13.41 7.14 -1.26
CA LEU A 90 -12.71 5.96 -1.76
C LEU A 90 -12.57 6.06 -3.29
N TYR A 91 -11.35 5.81 -3.79
CA TYR A 91 -11.01 5.96 -5.21
C TYR A 91 -10.15 4.80 -5.70
N ASP A 92 -10.45 4.33 -6.91
CA ASP A 92 -9.67 3.32 -7.63
C ASP A 92 -8.70 4.04 -8.58
N TYR A 93 -7.42 3.67 -8.57
CA TYR A 93 -6.49 4.12 -9.60
C TYR A 93 -6.52 3.13 -10.77
N GLY A 94 -6.89 3.61 -11.96
CA GLY A 94 -6.79 2.81 -13.18
C GLY A 94 -5.35 2.68 -13.69
N PRO A 95 -5.12 2.05 -14.86
CA PRO A 95 -3.78 1.75 -15.36
C PRO A 95 -2.79 2.93 -15.40
N PRO A 96 -3.14 4.12 -15.96
CA PRO A 96 -2.22 5.25 -15.94
C PRO A 96 -2.00 5.81 -14.52
N GLY A 97 -3.01 5.73 -13.65
CA GLY A 97 -2.86 6.12 -12.24
C GLY A 97 -1.87 5.24 -11.49
N CYS A 98 -1.96 3.93 -11.68
CA CYS A 98 -1.04 2.93 -11.12
C CYS A 98 0.40 3.15 -11.56
N ASP A 99 0.62 3.50 -12.84
CA ASP A 99 1.94 3.84 -13.35
C ASP A 99 2.51 5.09 -12.66
N ILE A 100 1.69 6.13 -12.46
CA ILE A 100 2.12 7.40 -11.85
C ILE A 100 2.44 7.22 -10.38
N ILE A 101 1.54 6.60 -9.60
CA ILE A 101 1.82 6.35 -8.18
C ILE A 101 3.06 5.47 -8.02
N SER A 102 3.23 4.44 -8.86
CA SER A 102 4.44 3.61 -8.85
C SER A 102 5.70 4.40 -9.17
N ASN A 103 5.66 5.33 -10.14
CA ASN A 103 6.79 6.18 -10.50
C ASN A 103 7.12 7.21 -9.41
N VAL A 104 6.12 7.83 -8.81
CA VAL A 104 6.28 8.78 -7.69
C VAL A 104 6.91 8.08 -6.49
N LEU A 105 6.39 6.92 -6.09
CA LEU A 105 6.93 6.13 -4.99
C LEU A 105 8.35 5.60 -5.28
N ALA A 106 8.63 5.18 -6.51
CA ALA A 106 9.97 4.76 -6.92
C ALA A 106 10.98 5.93 -6.87
N PHE A 107 10.56 7.11 -7.34
CA PHE A 107 11.39 8.32 -7.26
C PHE A 107 11.59 8.76 -5.80
N TRP A 108 10.56 8.66 -4.96
CA TRP A 108 10.67 8.93 -3.53
C TRP A 108 11.67 7.99 -2.85
N ARG A 109 11.60 6.67 -3.12
CA ARG A 109 12.59 5.69 -2.62
C ARG A 109 14.00 6.00 -3.10
N GLN A 110 14.17 6.36 -4.37
CA GLN A 110 15.48 6.74 -4.90
C GLN A 110 16.02 7.99 -4.20
N HIS A 111 15.17 9.00 -4.01
CA HIS A 111 15.57 10.29 -3.46
C HIS A 111 15.78 10.26 -1.95
N PHE A 112 14.98 9.52 -1.17
CA PHE A 112 15.11 9.48 0.28
C PHE A 112 15.82 8.21 0.74
N VAL A 113 15.30 7.03 0.41
CA VAL A 113 15.84 5.77 0.94
C VAL A 113 17.25 5.47 0.41
N LEU A 114 17.43 5.43 -0.91
CA LEU A 114 18.71 5.04 -1.51
C LEU A 114 19.79 6.13 -1.39
N ALA A 115 19.47 7.39 -1.71
CA ALA A 115 20.44 8.47 -1.67
C ALA A 115 20.89 8.84 -0.24
N GLU A 116 20.03 8.63 0.76
CA GLU A 116 20.38 8.86 2.17
C GLU A 116 20.77 7.60 2.93
N ASN A 117 20.74 6.44 2.27
CA ASN A 117 21.04 5.15 2.90
C ASN A 117 20.16 4.91 4.15
N MET A 118 18.86 5.21 4.03
CA MET A 118 17.89 4.98 5.10
C MET A 118 17.52 3.51 5.17
N LEU A 119 17.10 3.07 6.35
CA LEU A 119 16.41 1.78 6.51
C LEU A 119 14.99 1.92 5.95
N GLU A 120 14.41 0.84 5.43
CA GLU A 120 13.00 0.81 5.00
C GLU A 120 12.28 -0.31 5.75
N MET A 121 11.04 -0.09 6.18
CA MET A 121 10.19 -1.12 6.79
C MET A 121 8.80 -1.16 6.16
N ASP A 122 8.08 -2.25 6.39
CA ASP A 122 6.67 -2.41 6.03
C ASP A 122 5.92 -3.10 7.17
N CYS A 123 5.13 -2.31 7.92
CA CYS A 123 4.35 -2.76 9.07
C CYS A 123 2.87 -2.99 8.69
N PRO A 124 2.09 -3.77 9.46
CA PRO A 124 0.65 -3.98 9.26
C PRO A 124 -0.19 -2.70 9.31
N CYS A 125 -1.29 -2.71 8.57
CA CYS A 125 -2.35 -1.71 8.61
C CYS A 125 -3.23 -1.83 9.86
N VAL A 126 -3.42 -3.04 10.40
CA VAL A 126 -4.22 -3.26 11.63
C VAL A 126 -3.33 -3.12 12.87
N THR A 127 -3.66 -2.16 13.73
CA THR A 127 -2.88 -1.81 14.94
C THR A 127 -3.72 -2.01 16.21
N PRO A 128 -3.19 -2.68 17.25
CA PRO A 128 -3.87 -2.82 18.54
C PRO A 128 -4.14 -1.47 19.22
N GLU A 129 -5.29 -1.36 19.90
CA GLU A 129 -5.68 -0.14 20.62
C GLU A 129 -4.58 0.34 21.59
N ILE A 130 -3.92 -0.58 22.31
CA ILE A 130 -2.90 -0.23 23.32
C ILE A 130 -1.73 0.58 22.74
N VAL A 131 -1.37 0.34 21.47
CA VAL A 131 -0.29 1.06 20.79
C VAL A 131 -0.73 2.49 20.49
N LEU A 132 -1.91 2.65 19.87
CA LEU A 132 -2.48 3.96 19.52
C LEU A 132 -2.88 4.77 20.75
N LYS A 133 -3.24 4.10 21.85
CA LYS A 133 -3.49 4.73 23.13
C LYS A 133 -2.21 5.26 23.75
N ALA A 134 -1.09 4.54 23.61
CA ALA A 134 0.20 5.00 24.10
C ALA A 134 0.66 6.27 23.39
N SER A 135 0.50 6.37 22.07
CA SER A 135 0.83 7.57 21.30
C SER A 135 -0.23 8.68 21.38
N GLY A 136 -1.34 8.46 22.11
CA GLY A 136 -2.40 9.44 22.34
C GLY A 136 -3.43 9.59 21.21
N HIS A 137 -3.35 8.77 20.16
CA HIS A 137 -4.31 8.79 19.04
C HIS A 137 -5.73 8.45 19.49
N VAL A 138 -5.91 7.43 20.34
CA VAL A 138 -7.26 7.04 20.81
C VAL A 138 -8.01 8.19 21.48
N ASP A 139 -7.29 9.03 22.22
CA ASP A 139 -7.88 10.12 22.99
C ASP A 139 -7.98 11.44 22.21
N LYS A 140 -7.17 11.65 21.16
CA LYS A 140 -7.04 12.94 20.46
C LYS A 140 -7.49 12.95 19.01
N PHE A 141 -7.74 11.80 18.40
CA PHE A 141 -8.07 11.69 16.97
C PHE A 141 -9.56 11.89 16.69
N THR A 142 -10.11 12.99 17.23
CA THR A 142 -11.54 13.32 17.16
C THR A 142 -11.77 14.68 16.50
N ASP A 143 -12.74 14.72 15.60
CA ASP A 143 -13.25 15.97 15.02
C ASP A 143 -14.62 16.32 15.56
N LEU A 144 -14.94 17.62 15.58
CA LEU A 144 -16.29 18.08 15.91
C LEU A 144 -17.20 17.98 14.70
N MET A 145 -18.33 17.30 14.89
CA MET A 145 -19.31 17.02 13.85
C MET A 145 -20.68 17.58 14.21
N VAL A 146 -21.40 18.05 13.20
CA VAL A 146 -22.82 18.40 13.27
C VAL A 146 -23.64 17.56 12.31
N LYS A 147 -24.93 17.41 12.58
CA LYS A 147 -25.85 16.61 11.78
C LYS A 147 -27.05 17.44 11.35
N ASP A 148 -27.48 17.32 10.09
CA ASP A 148 -28.82 17.77 9.68
C ASP A 148 -29.86 16.98 10.48
N GLU A 149 -30.67 17.68 11.27
CA GLU A 149 -31.62 17.06 12.20
C GLU A 149 -32.72 16.25 11.51
N LYS A 150 -33.01 16.53 10.22
CA LYS A 150 -34.03 15.81 9.45
C LYS A 150 -33.45 14.68 8.61
N THR A 151 -32.39 14.97 7.85
CA THR A 151 -31.83 13.97 6.91
C THR A 151 -30.79 13.07 7.54
N GLY A 152 -30.20 13.52 8.65
CA GLY A 152 -29.10 12.83 9.30
C GLY A 152 -27.74 13.01 8.61
N THR A 153 -27.64 13.87 7.61
CA THR A 153 -26.38 14.14 6.90
C THR A 153 -25.38 14.82 7.83
N CYS A 154 -24.16 14.30 7.88
CA CYS A 154 -23.10 14.78 8.77
C CYS A 154 -22.15 15.78 8.09
N TYR A 155 -21.75 16.82 8.81
CA TYR A 155 -20.79 17.81 8.37
C TYR A 155 -19.73 18.05 9.46
N ARG A 156 -18.50 18.34 9.06
CA ARG A 156 -17.46 18.78 9.98
C ARG A 156 -17.79 20.22 10.41
N ALA A 157 -17.90 20.45 11.71
CA ALA A 157 -18.52 21.65 12.27
C ALA A 157 -17.73 22.93 11.96
N ASP A 158 -16.41 22.84 12.09
CA ASP A 158 -15.43 23.89 11.78
C ASP A 158 -15.46 24.22 10.28
N HIS A 159 -15.40 23.22 9.39
CA HIS A 159 -15.47 23.45 7.94
C HIS A 159 -16.77 24.13 7.53
N LEU A 160 -17.89 23.71 8.12
CA LEU A 160 -19.18 24.31 7.81
C LEU A 160 -19.20 25.80 8.17
N LEU A 161 -18.65 26.17 9.33
CA LEU A 161 -18.50 27.57 9.74
C LEU A 161 -17.50 28.32 8.84
N LYS A 162 -16.37 27.70 8.50
CA LYS A 162 -15.33 28.26 7.62
C LYS A 162 -15.88 28.58 6.23
N ASP A 163 -16.61 27.65 5.64
CA ASP A 163 -17.21 27.78 4.30
C ASP A 163 -18.32 28.84 4.30
N TYR A 164 -19.11 28.92 5.38
CA TYR A 164 -20.08 30.00 5.56
C TYR A 164 -19.40 31.37 5.58
N CYS A 165 -18.38 31.55 6.42
CA CYS A 165 -17.65 32.82 6.55
C CYS A 165 -16.95 33.22 5.24
N LYS A 166 -16.29 32.27 4.56
CA LYS A 166 -15.68 32.51 3.23
C LYS A 166 -16.72 32.88 2.19
N GLY A 167 -17.83 32.14 2.12
CA GLY A 167 -18.92 32.41 1.19
C GLY A 167 -19.50 33.81 1.36
N LYS A 168 -19.64 34.29 2.60
CA LYS A 168 -20.04 35.68 2.90
C LYS A 168 -18.99 36.69 2.44
N LEU A 169 -17.72 36.47 2.77
CA LEU A 169 -16.62 37.35 2.36
C LEU A 169 -16.48 37.48 0.83
N GLU A 170 -16.76 36.41 0.08
CA GLU A 170 -16.61 36.37 -1.37
C GLU A 170 -17.84 36.90 -2.13
N ARG A 171 -19.05 36.63 -1.64
CA ARG A 171 -20.30 36.85 -2.38
C ARG A 171 -21.11 38.04 -1.89
N ASP A 172 -20.92 38.48 -0.64
CA ASP A 172 -21.66 39.60 -0.07
C ASP A 172 -20.92 40.93 -0.31
N LEU A 173 -21.33 41.63 -1.37
CA LEU A 173 -20.78 42.94 -1.71
C LEU A 173 -21.23 44.07 -0.76
N THR A 174 -22.15 43.78 0.18
CA THR A 174 -22.70 44.74 1.16
C THR A 174 -22.10 44.58 2.56
N LEU A 175 -21.13 43.68 2.72
CA LEU A 175 -20.49 43.39 4.01
C LEU A 175 -19.69 44.58 4.54
N SER A 176 -19.93 44.98 5.80
CA SER A 176 -19.17 46.06 6.44
C SER A 176 -17.70 45.65 6.67
N PRO A 177 -16.75 46.61 6.69
CA PRO A 177 -15.34 46.32 6.99
C PRO A 177 -15.14 45.60 8.32
N ASP A 178 -15.93 45.96 9.33
CA ASP A 178 -15.87 45.34 10.66
C ASP A 178 -16.34 43.89 10.65
N LYS A 179 -17.45 43.58 9.96
CA LYS A 179 -17.90 42.19 9.78
C LYS A 179 -16.94 41.37 8.91
N ALA A 180 -16.32 41.99 7.91
CA ALA A 180 -15.29 41.33 7.13
C ALA A 180 -14.04 40.99 7.97
N ALA A 181 -13.65 41.89 8.89
CA ALA A 181 -12.56 41.64 9.84
C ALA A 181 -12.95 40.55 10.85
N GLU A 182 -14.18 40.56 11.36
CA GLU A 182 -14.70 39.53 12.27
C GLU A 182 -14.67 38.14 11.63
N PHE A 183 -15.21 37.97 10.41
CA PHE A 183 -15.18 36.67 9.73
C PHE A 183 -13.75 36.19 9.45
N LYS A 184 -12.83 37.09 9.09
CA LYS A 184 -11.41 36.73 8.95
C LYS A 184 -10.80 36.29 10.28
N HIS A 185 -11.15 36.97 11.38
CA HIS A 185 -10.69 36.59 12.70
C HIS A 185 -11.24 35.23 13.14
N VAL A 186 -12.55 34.99 12.96
CA VAL A 186 -13.17 33.68 13.25
C VAL A 186 -12.49 32.56 12.46
N ILE A 187 -12.23 32.76 11.16
CA ILE A 187 -11.50 31.79 10.35
C ILE A 187 -10.08 31.53 10.90
N SER A 188 -9.40 32.55 11.43
CA SER A 188 -8.03 32.43 11.95
C SER A 188 -7.93 31.71 13.31
N VAL A 189 -9.01 31.66 14.08
CA VAL A 189 -9.04 31.02 15.41
C VAL A 189 -9.92 29.76 15.45
N LEU A 190 -10.50 29.38 14.31
CA LEU A 190 -11.50 28.34 14.16
C LEU A 190 -11.10 27.01 14.79
N ASP A 191 -9.84 26.60 14.56
CA ASP A 191 -9.28 25.33 15.02
C ASP A 191 -9.09 25.27 16.56
N ASN A 192 -9.23 26.41 17.25
CA ASN A 192 -9.12 26.52 18.71
C ASN A 192 -10.47 26.60 19.42
N LEU A 193 -11.58 26.67 18.69
CA LEU A 193 -12.89 26.82 19.30
C LEU A 193 -13.30 25.51 19.99
N SER A 194 -13.75 25.60 21.25
CA SER A 194 -14.37 24.47 21.93
C SER A 194 -15.66 24.04 21.23
N ALA A 195 -16.19 22.86 21.54
CA ALA A 195 -17.47 22.42 21.00
C ALA A 195 -18.61 23.41 21.31
N GLU A 196 -18.60 23.99 22.51
CA GLU A 196 -19.55 25.00 22.96
C GLU A 196 -19.38 26.33 22.22
N GLU A 197 -18.14 26.80 22.05
CA GLU A 197 -17.85 28.05 21.33
C GLU A 197 -18.19 27.94 19.83
N LEU A 198 -17.83 26.81 19.22
CA LEU A 198 -18.15 26.50 17.83
C LEU A 198 -19.67 26.39 17.63
N GLY A 199 -20.36 25.71 18.55
CA GLY A 199 -21.82 25.62 18.56
C GLY A 199 -22.50 26.98 18.73
N ALA A 200 -21.96 27.83 19.60
CA ALA A 200 -22.44 29.20 19.78
C ALA A 200 -22.28 30.03 18.49
N LYS A 201 -21.13 29.92 17.80
CA LYS A 201 -20.89 30.62 16.53
C LYS A 201 -21.79 30.13 15.39
N LEU A 202 -21.98 28.82 15.28
CA LEU A 202 -22.91 28.23 14.30
C LEU A 202 -24.34 28.74 14.51
N LYS A 203 -24.80 28.86 15.76
CA LYS A 203 -26.10 29.43 16.12
C LYS A 203 -26.17 30.94 15.88
N GLU A 204 -25.15 31.68 16.28
CA GLU A 204 -25.05 33.14 16.11
C GLU A 204 -25.21 33.54 14.63
N TYR A 205 -24.60 32.78 13.71
CA TYR A 205 -24.63 33.07 12.29
C TYR A 205 -25.77 32.35 11.52
N ASP A 206 -26.66 31.65 12.22
CA ASP A 206 -27.73 30.78 11.67
C ASP A 206 -27.20 29.88 10.54
N VAL A 207 -26.09 29.19 10.81
CA VAL A 207 -25.47 28.28 9.83
C VAL A 207 -26.36 27.05 9.67
N ARG A 208 -26.77 26.78 8.43
CA ARG A 208 -27.70 25.70 8.06
C ARG A 208 -27.01 24.65 7.20
N SER A 209 -27.65 23.49 7.09
CA SER A 209 -27.21 22.43 6.17
C SER A 209 -27.12 22.99 4.73
N PRO A 210 -25.96 22.89 4.06
CA PRO A 210 -25.75 23.46 2.72
C PRO A 210 -26.61 22.75 1.65
N ASP A 211 -26.92 21.48 1.86
CA ASP A 211 -27.63 20.67 0.87
C ASP A 211 -29.17 20.83 0.99
N THR A 212 -29.69 21.17 2.17
CA THR A 212 -31.14 21.13 2.48
C THR A 212 -31.71 22.40 3.10
N GLY A 213 -30.86 23.28 3.64
CA GLY A 213 -31.29 24.46 4.41
C GLY A 213 -31.87 24.16 5.80
N ASN A 214 -31.84 22.90 6.25
CA ASN A 214 -32.33 22.51 7.56
C ASN A 214 -31.41 22.99 8.70
N HIS A 215 -31.97 22.98 9.93
CA HIS A 215 -31.19 23.15 11.15
C HIS A 215 -30.21 22.00 11.35
N ILE A 216 -29.09 22.32 11.99
CA ILE A 216 -28.02 21.38 12.34
C ILE A 216 -27.98 21.20 13.85
N SER A 217 -27.57 20.01 14.29
CA SER A 217 -27.35 19.70 15.71
C SER A 217 -26.21 20.52 16.30
N ASP A 218 -26.09 20.51 17.63
CA ASP A 218 -24.88 20.98 18.31
C ASP A 218 -23.65 20.14 17.90
N PRO A 219 -22.43 20.72 17.91
CA PRO A 219 -21.20 19.97 17.64
C PRO A 219 -20.95 18.89 18.69
N TYR A 220 -20.60 17.69 18.26
CA TYR A 220 -20.18 16.58 19.12
C TYR A 220 -18.95 15.87 18.54
N PRO A 221 -18.10 15.26 19.39
CA PRO A 221 -16.87 14.61 18.94
C PRO A 221 -17.17 13.33 18.15
N PHE A 222 -16.40 13.12 17.09
CA PHE A 222 -16.42 11.93 16.26
C PHE A 222 -14.99 11.42 16.05
N ASN A 223 -14.74 10.15 16.41
CA ASN A 223 -13.42 9.53 16.24
C ASN A 223 -13.19 9.17 14.77
N LEU A 224 -12.12 9.71 14.19
CA LEU A 224 -11.77 9.48 12.78
C LEU A 224 -11.03 8.15 12.55
N MET A 225 -10.75 7.34 13.56
CA MET A 225 -10.11 6.04 13.34
C MET A 225 -11.16 4.95 13.05
N PHE A 226 -10.87 4.08 12.10
CA PHE A 226 -11.71 2.91 11.84
C PHE A 226 -11.42 1.83 12.88
N GLN A 227 -12.41 1.52 13.72
CA GLN A 227 -12.31 0.46 14.71
C GLN A 227 -12.57 -0.92 14.08
N THR A 228 -11.90 -1.94 14.60
CA THR A 228 -12.10 -3.36 14.28
C THR A 228 -11.74 -4.25 15.47
N SER A 229 -11.84 -5.57 15.31
CA SER A 229 -11.45 -6.54 16.34
C SER A 229 -10.42 -7.53 15.79
N ILE A 230 -9.38 -7.80 16.57
CA ILE A 230 -8.26 -8.65 16.18
C ILE A 230 -8.42 -10.04 16.79
N GLY A 231 -8.50 -11.03 15.91
CA GLY A 231 -8.63 -12.43 16.26
C GLY A 231 -10.05 -12.86 16.63
N PRO A 232 -10.20 -14.16 16.93
CA PRO A 232 -11.50 -14.79 17.10
C PRO A 232 -12.23 -14.48 18.41
N SER A 233 -11.50 -14.13 19.47
CA SER A 233 -12.09 -13.92 20.78
C SER A 233 -12.93 -12.64 20.85
N GLY A 234 -12.78 -11.73 19.88
CA GLY A 234 -13.37 -10.40 19.93
C GLY A 234 -12.75 -9.47 20.98
N MET A 235 -11.85 -10.00 21.83
CA MET A 235 -11.35 -9.34 23.04
C MET A 235 -10.19 -8.37 22.80
N LEU A 236 -9.53 -8.44 21.64
CA LEU A 236 -8.43 -7.53 21.32
C LEU A 236 -8.92 -6.43 20.38
N PRO A 237 -9.29 -5.25 20.92
CA PRO A 237 -9.68 -4.11 20.09
C PRO A 237 -8.50 -3.64 19.24
N GLY A 238 -8.78 -3.30 17.99
CA GLY A 238 -7.82 -2.78 17.05
C GLY A 238 -8.40 -1.66 16.21
N TYR A 239 -7.53 -0.96 15.52
CA TYR A 239 -7.91 0.07 14.55
C TYR A 239 -7.11 -0.12 13.28
N MET A 240 -7.65 0.35 12.17
CA MET A 240 -6.83 0.62 10.99
C MET A 240 -5.99 1.86 11.29
N ARG A 241 -4.69 1.79 11.03
CA ARG A 241 -3.75 2.83 11.42
C ARG A 241 -4.04 4.18 10.72
N PRO A 242 -4.01 5.30 11.45
CA PRO A 242 -4.21 6.64 10.88
C PRO A 242 -2.96 7.27 10.25
N GLU A 243 -1.79 6.68 10.52
CA GLU A 243 -0.45 7.04 10.03
C GLU A 243 0.41 5.76 9.88
N THR A 244 1.60 5.86 9.27
CA THR A 244 2.52 4.73 9.08
C THR A 244 3.67 4.68 10.09
N ALA A 245 3.97 5.79 10.78
CA ALA A 245 5.11 5.96 11.69
C ALA A 245 5.14 5.02 12.91
N GLN A 246 3.98 4.68 13.49
CA GLN A 246 3.90 3.97 14.79
C GLN A 246 4.69 2.65 14.85
N GLY A 247 4.71 1.88 13.76
CA GLY A 247 5.50 0.65 13.69
C GLY A 247 7.00 0.89 13.85
N ILE A 248 7.51 2.00 13.29
CA ILE A 248 8.92 2.40 13.38
C ILE A 248 9.32 2.69 14.84
N PHE A 249 8.48 3.40 15.60
CA PHE A 249 8.76 3.69 17.01
C PHE A 249 8.76 2.42 17.86
N VAL A 250 7.80 1.54 17.62
CA VAL A 250 7.67 0.27 18.36
C VAL A 250 8.86 -0.66 18.08
N ASP A 251 9.43 -0.61 16.88
CA ASP A 251 10.60 -1.41 16.49
C ASP A 251 11.94 -0.69 16.66
N PHE A 252 11.97 0.53 17.23
CA PHE A 252 13.16 1.35 17.37
C PHE A 252 14.37 0.58 17.91
N ARG A 253 14.17 -0.25 18.94
CA ARG A 253 15.26 -1.02 19.55
C ARG A 253 15.92 -2.01 18.58
N ASP A 254 15.10 -2.73 17.81
CA ASP A 254 15.58 -3.72 16.85
C ASP A 254 16.23 -3.02 15.65
N LEU A 255 15.69 -1.88 15.20
CA LEU A 255 16.26 -1.04 14.15
C LEU A 255 17.58 -0.37 14.55
N TYR A 256 17.67 0.16 15.76
CA TYR A 256 18.88 0.76 16.30
C TYR A 256 20.00 -0.29 16.43
N TYR A 257 19.66 -1.52 16.84
CA TYR A 257 20.58 -2.66 16.81
C TYR A 257 21.04 -2.98 15.38
N TYR A 258 20.12 -3.03 14.41
CA TYR A 258 20.45 -3.29 13.00
C TYR A 258 21.38 -2.23 12.41
N ASN A 259 21.17 -0.97 12.78
CA ASN A 259 22.02 0.15 12.40
C ASN A 259 23.38 0.16 13.15
N GLY A 260 23.65 -0.85 13.99
CA GLY A 260 24.91 -1.00 14.71
C GLY A 260 25.06 -0.03 15.87
N TYR A 261 23.95 0.37 16.49
CA TYR A 261 23.90 1.31 17.62
C TYR A 261 24.47 2.70 17.33
N LYS A 262 24.27 3.19 16.09
CA LYS A 262 24.75 4.51 15.66
C LYS A 262 23.60 5.47 15.45
N LEU A 263 23.82 6.72 15.86
CA LEU A 263 23.01 7.89 15.53
C LEU A 263 23.86 8.88 14.72
N PRO A 264 23.23 9.74 13.90
CA PRO A 264 21.81 9.68 13.54
C PRO A 264 21.52 8.52 12.57
N PHE A 265 20.26 8.10 12.48
CA PHE A 265 19.78 7.20 11.42
C PHE A 265 18.32 7.44 11.10
N ALA A 266 17.91 7.13 9.87
CA ALA A 266 16.53 7.24 9.43
C ALA A 266 15.93 5.89 9.05
N VAL A 267 14.63 5.79 9.29
CA VAL A 267 13.79 4.66 8.87
C VAL A 267 12.63 5.22 8.08
N ALA A 268 12.41 4.67 6.90
CA ALA A 268 11.35 5.04 5.98
C ALA A 268 10.26 3.96 5.94
N GLN A 269 9.01 4.36 5.73
CA GLN A 269 7.91 3.45 5.48
C GLN A 269 6.96 4.04 4.44
N ILE A 270 6.51 3.21 3.50
CA ILE A 270 5.44 3.54 2.54
C ILE A 270 4.28 2.60 2.79
N GLY A 271 3.08 3.13 2.98
CA GLY A 271 1.92 2.29 3.24
C GLY A 271 0.58 3.01 3.18
N GLN A 272 -0.51 2.25 3.31
CA GLN A 272 -1.84 2.81 3.45
C GLN A 272 -2.09 3.28 4.89
N ALA A 273 -2.76 4.42 5.00
CA ALA A 273 -3.34 4.95 6.22
C ALA A 273 -4.84 5.21 6.01
N PHE A 274 -5.59 5.17 7.12
CA PHE A 274 -7.04 5.18 7.09
C PHE A 274 -7.58 6.24 8.04
N ARG A 275 -8.47 7.10 7.54
CA ARG A 275 -9.20 8.09 8.34
C ARG A 275 -10.67 8.05 7.94
N ASN A 276 -11.56 7.84 8.90
CA ASN A 276 -13.01 7.75 8.72
C ASN A 276 -13.62 9.14 8.50
N GLU A 277 -13.17 9.78 7.44
CA GLU A 277 -13.35 11.19 7.15
C GLU A 277 -14.83 11.61 7.14
N ILE A 278 -15.09 12.79 7.71
CA ILE A 278 -16.41 13.42 7.74
C ILE A 278 -16.62 14.14 6.41
N SER A 279 -17.56 13.65 5.60
CA SER A 279 -17.94 14.24 4.30
C SER A 279 -16.75 14.51 3.34
N PRO A 280 -16.01 13.46 2.91
CA PRO A 280 -14.90 13.59 1.95
C PRO A 280 -15.41 13.95 0.54
N ARG A 281 -15.49 15.25 0.22
CA ARG A 281 -16.02 15.78 -1.06
C ARG A 281 -14.96 16.34 -2.00
N GLN A 282 -13.67 16.22 -1.68
CA GLN A 282 -12.57 16.91 -2.40
C GLN A 282 -11.66 15.97 -3.20
N GLY A 283 -12.18 14.86 -3.73
CA GLY A 283 -11.37 13.96 -4.56
C GLY A 283 -10.22 13.32 -3.77
N LEU A 284 -9.07 13.19 -4.43
CA LEU A 284 -7.83 12.68 -3.83
C LEU A 284 -7.24 13.57 -2.73
N LEU A 285 -7.70 14.82 -2.59
CA LEU A 285 -7.22 15.71 -1.52
C LEU A 285 -7.73 15.28 -0.13
N ARG A 286 -8.88 14.60 -0.10
CA ARG A 286 -9.57 14.19 1.11
C ARG A 286 -10.22 12.83 0.93
N ALA A 287 -9.45 11.78 1.23
CA ALA A 287 -9.83 10.39 1.09
C ALA A 287 -9.90 9.69 2.45
N ARG A 288 -10.60 8.55 2.51
CA ARG A 288 -10.69 7.69 3.70
C ARG A 288 -9.57 6.66 3.79
N GLU A 289 -9.00 6.34 2.63
CA GLU A 289 -7.83 5.50 2.47
C GLU A 289 -6.85 6.26 1.56
N PHE A 290 -5.61 6.41 1.99
CA PHE A 290 -4.60 7.13 1.24
C PHE A 290 -3.20 6.62 1.55
N THR A 291 -2.31 6.79 0.57
CA THR A 291 -0.91 6.38 0.68
C THR A 291 -0.09 7.47 1.36
N LEU A 292 0.63 7.08 2.41
CA LEU A 292 1.65 7.87 3.06
C LEU A 292 3.03 7.30 2.73
N ALA A 293 4.02 8.20 2.72
CA ALA A 293 5.41 7.84 2.86
C ALA A 293 5.97 8.67 4.01
N GLU A 294 6.53 8.04 5.03
CA GLU A 294 7.00 8.70 6.26
C GLU A 294 8.45 8.31 6.53
N ILE A 295 9.18 9.21 7.18
CA ILE A 295 10.58 9.01 7.56
C ILE A 295 10.72 9.44 9.01
N GLU A 296 11.19 8.54 9.87
CA GLU A 296 11.59 8.90 11.23
C GLU A 296 13.11 8.97 11.28
N HIS A 297 13.65 10.19 11.43
CA HIS A 297 15.08 10.43 11.56
C HIS A 297 15.47 10.66 13.02
N PHE A 298 16.05 9.63 13.63
CA PHE A 298 16.47 9.62 15.02
C PHE A 298 17.80 10.37 15.18
N VAL A 299 17.82 11.35 16.07
CA VAL A 299 18.97 12.24 16.35
C VAL A 299 19.27 12.33 17.85
N ASP A 300 20.48 12.77 18.18
CA ASP A 300 20.80 13.15 19.55
C ASP A 300 20.04 14.43 19.93
N PRO A 301 19.36 14.48 21.10
CA PRO A 301 18.72 15.70 21.58
C PRO A 301 19.67 16.91 21.70
N GLU A 302 20.95 16.67 22.00
CA GLU A 302 21.99 17.70 22.18
C GLU A 302 22.73 18.06 20.88
N ASP A 303 22.64 17.23 19.83
CA ASP A 303 23.25 17.48 18.52
C ASP A 303 22.28 17.16 17.38
N LYS A 304 21.66 18.22 16.86
CA LYS A 304 20.79 18.19 15.67
C LYS A 304 21.46 18.79 14.44
N SER A 305 22.79 18.82 14.40
CA SER A 305 23.54 19.16 13.19
C SER A 305 23.32 18.10 12.10
N HIS A 306 23.47 18.48 10.83
CA HIS A 306 23.36 17.51 9.74
C HIS A 306 24.52 17.64 8.75
N PRO A 307 25.35 16.59 8.56
CA PRO A 307 26.59 16.70 7.79
C PRO A 307 26.38 17.09 6.32
N LYS A 308 25.20 16.78 5.77
CA LYS A 308 24.81 17.13 4.39
C LYS A 308 24.02 18.43 4.28
N PHE A 309 23.80 19.18 5.37
CA PHE A 309 23.04 20.45 5.34
C PHE A 309 23.66 21.47 4.38
N VAL A 310 24.99 21.50 4.29
CA VAL A 310 25.74 22.36 3.36
C VAL A 310 25.28 22.22 1.90
N HIS A 311 24.79 21.04 1.48
CA HIS A 311 24.33 20.80 0.11
C HIS A 311 22.97 21.46 -0.20
N VAL A 312 22.22 21.84 0.82
CA VAL A 312 20.89 22.46 0.67
C VAL A 312 20.82 23.87 1.26
N ALA A 313 21.81 24.29 2.06
CA ALA A 313 21.82 25.59 2.74
C ALA A 313 21.64 26.79 1.78
N ASN A 314 22.11 26.70 0.54
CA ASN A 314 21.99 27.77 -0.45
C ASN A 314 20.67 27.76 -1.24
N LEU A 315 19.73 26.86 -0.93
CA LEU A 315 18.42 26.86 -1.58
C LEU A 315 17.62 28.09 -1.16
N GLU A 316 17.03 28.75 -2.15
CA GLU A 316 16.11 29.86 -1.96
C GLU A 316 14.66 29.34 -2.04
N LEU A 317 13.91 29.50 -0.95
CA LEU A 317 12.58 28.91 -0.76
C LEU A 317 11.56 30.01 -0.45
N LEU A 318 10.33 29.85 -0.94
CA LEU A 318 9.21 30.67 -0.49
C LEU A 318 8.77 30.18 0.90
N MET A 319 9.08 30.95 1.95
CA MET A 319 8.82 30.59 3.34
C MET A 319 7.74 31.50 3.94
N PHE A 320 6.89 30.93 4.81
CA PHE A 320 5.87 31.65 5.55
C PHE A 320 6.04 31.41 7.07
N PRO A 321 7.02 32.06 7.72
CA PRO A 321 7.26 31.91 9.15
C PRO A 321 6.09 32.39 10.01
N ARG A 322 6.02 31.93 11.26
CA ARG A 322 4.96 32.30 12.23
C ARG A 322 4.80 33.82 12.37
N GLU A 323 5.90 34.55 12.47
CA GLU A 323 5.87 36.01 12.64
C GLU A 323 5.21 36.74 11.47
N GLU A 324 5.46 36.28 10.23
CA GLU A 324 4.87 36.86 9.03
C GLU A 324 3.38 36.54 8.94
N GLN A 325 2.98 35.32 9.33
CA GLN A 325 1.58 34.90 9.42
C GLN A 325 0.79 35.76 10.41
N LEU A 326 1.30 35.90 11.63
CA LEU A 326 0.67 36.71 12.69
C LEU A 326 0.63 38.20 12.34
N ALA A 327 1.60 38.69 11.56
CA ALA A 327 1.61 40.07 11.07
C ALA A 327 0.68 40.29 9.86
N GLY A 328 -0.02 39.27 9.36
CA GLY A 328 -0.90 39.35 8.19
C GLY A 328 -0.15 39.64 6.88
N LYS A 329 1.14 39.29 6.81
CA LYS A 329 2.01 39.48 5.64
C LYS A 329 1.96 38.24 4.75
N SER A 330 2.49 38.35 3.52
CA SER A 330 2.65 37.21 2.62
C SER A 330 3.95 36.46 2.89
N ALA A 331 4.00 35.21 2.42
CA ALA A 331 5.24 34.42 2.36
C ALA A 331 6.34 35.20 1.61
N LYS A 332 7.60 34.95 1.98
CA LYS A 332 8.79 35.64 1.44
C LYS A 332 9.85 34.62 1.01
N SER A 333 10.59 34.98 -0.02
CA SER A 333 11.78 34.23 -0.44
C SER A 333 12.87 34.35 0.63
N MET A 334 13.42 33.21 1.07
CA MET A 334 14.49 33.14 2.07
C MET A 334 15.51 32.08 1.68
N ILE A 335 16.78 32.34 1.96
CA ILE A 335 17.85 31.34 1.84
C ILE A 335 17.78 30.42 3.07
N LEU A 336 17.72 29.11 2.83
CA LEU A 336 17.50 28.10 3.87
C LEU A 336 18.56 28.15 4.98
N GLY A 337 19.84 28.32 4.62
CA GLY A 337 20.95 28.46 5.56
C GLY A 337 20.83 29.69 6.45
N GLU A 338 20.34 30.80 5.90
CA GLU A 338 20.08 32.00 6.71
C GLU A 338 18.93 31.78 7.70
N ALA A 339 17.85 31.11 7.26
CA ALA A 339 16.70 30.82 8.11
C ALA A 339 17.10 29.94 9.31
N VAL A 340 17.96 28.94 9.11
CA VAL A 340 18.53 28.13 10.21
C VAL A 340 19.44 28.98 11.10
N SER A 341 20.36 29.76 10.52
CA SER A 341 21.29 30.60 11.31
C SER A 341 20.60 31.66 12.18
N LYS A 342 19.42 32.14 11.74
CA LYS A 342 18.59 33.12 12.46
C LYS A 342 17.63 32.47 13.46
N GLY A 343 17.61 31.14 13.56
CA GLY A 343 16.69 30.40 14.43
C GLY A 343 15.23 30.42 13.98
N ILE A 344 14.95 30.81 12.73
CA ILE A 344 13.60 30.74 12.15
C ILE A 344 13.20 29.26 11.97
N ILE A 345 14.14 28.46 11.48
CA ILE A 345 14.09 26.99 11.51
C ILE A 345 14.98 26.54 12.66
N ASN A 346 14.45 25.66 13.51
CA ASN A 346 15.07 25.35 14.79
C ASN A 346 16.47 24.71 14.71
N ASN A 347 16.76 23.89 13.69
CA ASN A 347 18.04 23.19 13.56
C ASN A 347 18.39 22.79 12.12
N GLU A 348 19.66 22.41 11.90
CA GLU A 348 20.16 22.01 10.57
C GLU A 348 19.52 20.73 10.03
N THR A 349 19.16 19.76 10.89
CA THR A 349 18.50 18.52 10.44
C THR A 349 17.10 18.79 9.89
N LEU A 350 16.30 19.60 10.60
CA LEU A 350 14.99 20.04 10.14
C LEU A 350 15.12 20.85 8.84
N GLY A 351 16.08 21.79 8.80
CA GLY A 351 16.41 22.52 7.59
C GLY A 351 16.82 21.60 6.43
N TYR A 352 17.60 20.57 6.69
CA TYR A 352 18.03 19.60 5.68
C TYR A 352 16.84 18.90 5.03
N PHE A 353 15.89 18.40 5.83
CA PHE A 353 14.69 17.75 5.30
C PHE A 353 13.77 18.72 4.55
N ILE A 354 13.62 19.97 5.00
CA ILE A 354 12.93 21.03 4.23
C ILE A 354 13.55 21.18 2.83
N GLY A 355 14.88 21.31 2.77
CA GLY A 355 15.60 21.41 1.49
C GLY A 355 15.45 20.17 0.61
N ARG A 356 15.45 18.97 1.22
CA ARG A 356 15.26 17.71 0.48
C ARG A 356 13.84 17.52 -0.04
N VAL A 357 12.83 17.95 0.71
CA VAL A 357 11.43 17.98 0.26
C VAL A 357 11.27 18.95 -0.90
N TYR A 358 11.86 20.15 -0.83
CA TYR A 358 11.85 21.09 -1.96
C TYR A 358 12.46 20.48 -3.23
N LEU A 359 13.64 19.86 -3.12
CA LEU A 359 14.30 19.21 -4.26
C LEU A 359 13.49 18.04 -4.80
N PHE A 360 12.84 17.26 -3.94
CA PHE A 360 11.96 16.17 -4.38
C PHE A 360 10.76 16.71 -5.17
N LEU A 361 9.99 17.63 -4.61
CA LEU A 361 8.76 18.16 -5.23
C LEU A 361 9.06 18.89 -6.55
N THR A 362 10.11 19.72 -6.59
CA THR A 362 10.47 20.46 -7.81
C THR A 362 11.00 19.55 -8.91
N ARG A 363 11.78 18.51 -8.58
CA ARG A 363 12.23 17.50 -9.56
C ARG A 363 11.09 16.60 -10.03
N LEU A 364 10.08 16.38 -9.19
CA LEU A 364 8.87 15.64 -9.55
C LEU A 364 8.04 16.38 -10.61
N GLY A 365 8.12 17.71 -10.65
CA GLY A 365 7.36 18.55 -11.57
C GLY A 365 6.50 19.62 -10.92
N ILE A 366 6.53 19.76 -9.60
CA ILE A 366 5.80 20.81 -8.90
C ILE A 366 6.44 22.16 -9.21
N ASP A 367 5.65 23.07 -9.76
CA ASP A 367 6.03 24.47 -9.95
C ASP A 367 6.52 25.10 -8.64
N LYS A 368 7.77 25.56 -8.64
CA LYS A 368 8.44 26.18 -7.49
C LYS A 368 7.78 27.49 -7.06
N ASP A 369 7.11 28.20 -7.97
CA ASP A 369 6.46 29.48 -7.67
C ASP A 369 5.09 29.25 -6.98
N ARG A 370 4.59 28.01 -7.04
CA ARG A 370 3.36 27.51 -6.40
C ARG A 370 3.65 26.54 -5.25
N LEU A 371 4.87 26.56 -4.73
CA LEU A 371 5.32 25.75 -3.59
C LEU A 371 5.82 26.70 -2.49
N ARG A 372 5.29 26.56 -1.28
CA ARG A 372 5.76 27.31 -0.11
C ARG A 372 5.95 26.41 1.11
N PHE A 373 6.74 26.88 2.06
CA PHE A 373 6.93 26.23 3.36
C PHE A 373 6.29 27.10 4.46
N ARG A 374 5.21 26.62 5.07
CA ARG A 374 4.46 27.35 6.11
C ARG A 374 4.78 26.78 7.48
N GLN A 375 5.21 27.63 8.41
CA GLN A 375 5.48 27.19 9.78
C GLN A 375 4.17 27.11 10.57
N HIS A 376 3.97 26.07 11.39
CA HIS A 376 2.78 25.98 12.25
C HIS A 376 2.75 27.10 13.29
N LEU A 377 1.57 27.65 13.55
CA LEU A 377 1.35 28.57 14.67
C LEU A 377 1.38 27.80 16.00
N PRO A 378 1.63 28.47 17.16
CA PRO A 378 1.72 27.79 18.45
C PRO A 378 0.48 26.97 18.84
N ASN A 379 -0.69 27.34 18.33
CA ASN A 379 -1.96 26.66 18.57
C ASN A 379 -2.24 25.50 17.58
N GLU A 380 -1.53 25.46 16.45
CA GLU A 380 -1.61 24.38 15.45
C GLU A 380 -0.57 23.29 15.73
N MET A 381 0.52 23.65 16.41
CA MET A 381 1.62 22.75 16.72
C MET A 381 1.16 21.61 17.61
N ALA A 382 1.46 20.37 17.21
CA ALA A 382 1.21 19.21 18.05
C ALA A 382 1.92 19.38 19.41
N HIS A 383 1.29 18.92 20.50
CA HIS A 383 1.78 19.13 21.87
C HIS A 383 3.20 18.59 22.14
N TYR A 384 3.71 17.72 21.26
CA TYR A 384 5.06 17.15 21.31
C TYR A 384 6.07 17.79 20.35
N ALA A 385 5.62 18.60 19.38
CA ALA A 385 6.50 19.17 18.38
C ALA A 385 7.18 20.45 18.91
N VAL A 386 8.46 20.63 18.59
CA VAL A 386 9.24 21.84 18.96
C VAL A 386 9.24 22.86 17.81
N ASP A 387 9.25 22.37 16.58
CA ASP A 387 9.06 23.17 15.37
C ASP A 387 8.42 22.30 14.29
N CYS A 388 7.52 22.87 13.49
CA CYS A 388 6.77 22.14 12.47
C CYS A 388 6.51 23.03 11.26
N TRP A 389 6.71 22.47 10.06
CA TRP A 389 6.60 23.14 8.78
C TRP A 389 5.83 22.30 7.78
N ASP A 390 4.90 22.91 7.07
CA ASP A 390 4.16 22.30 5.97
C ASP A 390 4.76 22.72 4.63
N ALA A 391 5.09 21.77 3.76
CA ALA A 391 5.21 22.03 2.34
C ALA A 391 3.81 22.09 1.73
N GLU A 392 3.37 23.30 1.39
CA GLU A 392 2.07 23.56 0.79
C GLU A 392 2.20 23.82 -0.70
N ILE A 393 1.35 23.18 -1.49
CA ILE A 393 1.28 23.36 -2.94
C ILE A 393 -0.02 24.08 -3.28
N GLU A 394 0.06 25.18 -4.04
CA GLU A 394 -1.11 25.94 -4.46
C GLU A 394 -1.81 25.22 -5.61
N CYS A 395 -3.07 24.85 -5.43
CA CYS A 395 -3.96 24.27 -6.44
C CYS A 395 -5.25 25.10 -6.60
N SER A 396 -6.18 24.62 -7.41
CA SER A 396 -7.49 25.25 -7.62
C SER A 396 -8.31 25.39 -6.32
N ASP A 397 -8.12 24.49 -5.36
CA ASP A 397 -8.69 24.54 -4.00
C ASP A 397 -7.89 25.42 -3.00
N GLY A 398 -6.81 26.05 -3.46
CA GLY A 398 -5.91 26.89 -2.65
C GLY A 398 -4.62 26.18 -2.23
N TRP A 399 -3.97 26.67 -1.18
CA TRP A 399 -2.76 26.07 -0.62
C TRP A 399 -3.11 24.79 0.13
N ILE A 400 -2.56 23.66 -0.31
CA ILE A 400 -2.80 22.35 0.27
C ILE A 400 -1.51 21.82 0.88
N GLU A 401 -1.56 21.47 2.16
CA GLU A 401 -0.51 20.71 2.86
C GLU A 401 -0.32 19.35 2.18
N CYS A 402 0.88 19.15 1.63
CA CYS A 402 1.27 17.91 0.96
C CYS A 402 2.35 17.15 1.71
N VAL A 403 3.18 17.84 2.50
CA VAL A 403 4.21 17.24 3.36
C VAL A 403 4.27 17.99 4.69
N GLY A 404 4.09 17.31 5.81
CA GLY A 404 4.38 17.84 7.14
C GLY A 404 5.82 17.54 7.54
N ILE A 405 6.54 18.48 8.13
CA ILE A 405 7.96 18.35 8.48
C ILE A 405 8.15 18.84 9.93
N ALA A 406 8.28 17.92 10.88
CA ALA A 406 8.24 18.20 12.31
C ALA A 406 9.50 17.75 13.05
N ASP A 407 9.91 18.52 14.05
CA ASP A 407 10.78 18.09 15.14
C ASP A 407 9.90 17.60 16.30
N ARG A 408 9.67 16.29 16.36
CA ARG A 408 8.69 15.65 17.26
C ARG A 408 9.19 15.43 18.68
N SER A 409 10.41 15.87 18.98
CA SER A 409 11.11 15.55 20.21
C SER A 409 11.20 14.03 20.46
N ASP A 410 11.07 13.58 21.70
CA ASP A 410 11.19 12.19 22.14
C ASP A 410 9.84 11.59 22.59
N TYR A 411 8.72 12.28 22.34
CA TYR A 411 7.41 11.94 22.90
C TYR A 411 6.98 10.51 22.58
N ASP A 412 6.99 10.11 21.30
CA ASP A 412 6.53 8.77 20.89
C ASP A 412 7.37 7.65 21.55
N LEU A 413 8.70 7.78 21.54
CA LEU A 413 9.59 6.81 22.18
C LEU A 413 9.39 6.75 23.69
N ARG A 414 9.25 7.90 24.37
CA ARG A 414 8.97 7.94 25.82
C ARG A 414 7.62 7.32 26.14
N ALA A 415 6.57 7.70 25.43
CA ALA A 415 5.22 7.22 25.68
C ALA A 415 5.11 5.70 25.47
N HIS A 416 5.72 5.16 24.42
CA HIS A 416 5.80 3.71 24.21
C HIS A 416 6.68 3.03 25.27
N SER A 417 7.82 3.60 25.64
CA SER A 417 8.70 3.05 26.67
C SER A 417 8.00 2.98 28.04
N GLU A 418 7.30 4.04 28.43
CA GLU A 418 6.53 4.10 29.69
C GLU A 418 5.38 3.10 29.69
N LYS A 419 4.64 3.00 28.58
CA LYS A 419 3.46 2.12 28.50
C LYS A 419 3.82 0.64 28.38
N SER A 420 4.89 0.31 27.67
CA SER A 420 5.35 -1.08 27.46
C SER A 420 6.28 -1.60 28.56
N GLY A 421 6.95 -0.70 29.28
CA GLY A 421 8.03 -1.04 30.21
C GLY A 421 9.35 -1.45 29.51
N VAL A 422 9.44 -1.32 28.19
CA VAL A 422 10.64 -1.62 27.40
C VAL A 422 11.41 -0.31 27.12
N PRO A 423 12.68 -0.17 27.53
CA PRO A 423 13.44 1.05 27.31
C PRO A 423 13.74 1.26 25.82
N LEU A 424 13.24 2.36 25.25
CA LEU A 424 13.50 2.80 23.88
C LEU A 424 14.53 3.94 23.86
N VAL A 425 15.75 3.63 24.29
CA VAL A 425 16.85 4.60 24.47
C VAL A 425 18.05 4.27 23.59
N ALA A 426 18.79 5.30 23.19
CA ALA A 426 20.10 5.16 22.57
C ALA A 426 21.22 5.24 23.62
N HIS A 427 22.39 4.72 23.24
CA HIS A 427 23.59 4.82 24.06
C HIS A 427 24.73 5.47 23.28
N GLU A 428 25.43 6.38 23.94
CA GLU A 428 26.65 6.99 23.44
C GLU A 428 27.81 6.57 24.35
N LYS A 429 28.81 5.88 23.81
CA LYS A 429 30.01 5.55 24.56
C LYS A 429 30.94 6.75 24.58
N PHE A 430 31.36 7.17 25.77
CA PHE A 430 32.37 8.20 25.87
C PHE A 430 33.74 7.64 25.49
N SER A 431 34.56 8.45 24.82
CA SER A 431 35.97 8.11 24.55
C SER A 431 36.77 7.96 25.85
N GLU A 432 36.43 8.74 26.89
CA GLU A 432 36.97 8.65 28.24
C GLU A 432 35.82 8.69 29.27
N PRO A 433 35.91 7.98 30.41
CA PRO A 433 34.84 7.99 31.42
C PRO A 433 34.64 9.39 31.99
N ARG A 434 33.38 9.87 32.00
CA ARG A 434 33.03 11.16 32.62
C ARG A 434 32.74 10.95 34.11
N GLU A 435 33.31 11.77 34.98
CA GLU A 435 32.90 11.82 36.39
C GLU A 435 31.68 12.72 36.50
N VAL A 436 30.54 12.11 36.83
CA VAL A 436 29.28 12.80 37.09
C VAL A 436 28.93 12.68 38.56
N GLU A 437 28.55 13.81 39.16
CA GLU A 437 27.99 13.86 40.51
C GLU A 437 26.50 13.51 40.42
N LYS A 438 26.14 12.32 40.92
CA LYS A 438 24.75 11.84 40.95
C LYS A 438 24.20 11.90 42.36
N LEU A 439 22.94 12.30 42.47
CA LEU A 439 22.22 12.24 43.74
C LEU A 439 21.86 10.78 44.03
N VAL A 440 22.39 10.21 45.11
CA VAL A 440 22.10 8.85 45.56
C VAL A 440 21.13 8.91 46.72
N ILE A 441 19.94 8.36 46.48
CA ILE A 441 18.88 8.18 47.47
C ILE A 441 19.03 6.78 48.05
N THR A 442 19.36 6.68 49.33
CA THR A 442 19.53 5.42 50.04
C THR A 442 18.42 5.28 51.08
N PRO A 443 17.38 4.47 50.83
CA PRO A 443 16.36 4.16 51.82
C PRO A 443 16.96 3.36 52.98
N LEU A 444 16.83 3.85 54.22
CA LEU A 444 17.32 3.16 55.41
C LEU A 444 16.32 2.09 55.84
N LYS A 445 16.41 0.92 55.19
CA LYS A 445 15.46 -0.20 55.29
C LYS A 445 15.08 -0.57 56.72
N ARG A 446 16.00 -0.52 57.68
CA ARG A 446 15.70 -0.81 59.10
C ARG A 446 14.71 0.18 59.72
N GLU A 447 14.89 1.47 59.46
CA GLU A 447 14.04 2.53 60.02
C GLU A 447 12.70 2.61 59.26
N LEU A 448 12.73 2.44 57.94
CA LEU A 448 11.52 2.30 57.12
C LEU A 448 10.68 1.07 57.51
N GLY A 449 11.32 -0.06 57.84
CA GLY A 449 10.63 -1.26 58.32
C GLY A 449 9.97 -1.07 59.68
N ARG A 450 10.59 -0.30 60.59
CA ARG A 450 9.98 0.06 61.88
C ARG A 450 8.78 0.99 61.71
N ALA A 451 8.87 1.95 60.80
CA ALA A 451 7.83 2.95 60.56
C ALA A 451 6.63 2.40 59.76
N PHE A 452 6.89 1.62 58.71
CA PHE A 452 5.88 1.25 57.71
C PHE A 452 5.56 -0.24 57.66
N LYS A 453 6.27 -1.08 58.42
CA LYS A 453 6.04 -2.54 58.57
C LYS A 453 5.76 -3.21 57.22
N GLY A 454 4.56 -3.79 57.04
CA GLY A 454 4.16 -4.51 55.81
C GLY A 454 4.18 -3.68 54.52
N ASN A 455 4.24 -2.35 54.60
CA ASN A 455 4.29 -1.46 53.44
C ASN A 455 5.72 -1.02 53.06
N GLN A 456 6.74 -1.49 53.80
CA GLN A 456 8.13 -1.05 53.62
C GLN A 456 8.62 -1.18 52.17
N ARG A 457 8.33 -2.31 51.51
CA ARG A 457 8.78 -2.59 50.16
C ARG A 457 8.31 -1.52 49.17
N MET A 458 7.04 -1.14 49.24
CA MET A 458 6.43 -0.15 48.35
C MET A 458 6.99 1.26 48.57
N VAL A 459 7.31 1.62 49.82
CA VAL A 459 7.94 2.90 50.16
C VAL A 459 9.39 2.94 49.67
N VAL A 460 10.14 1.83 49.81
CA VAL A 460 11.51 1.71 49.31
C VAL A 460 11.55 1.83 47.79
N GLU A 461 10.69 1.09 47.08
CA GLU A 461 10.60 1.13 45.61
C GLU A 461 10.22 2.54 45.12
N ALA A 462 9.31 3.24 45.82
CA ALA A 462 8.95 4.62 45.48
C ALA A 462 10.10 5.63 45.74
N LEU A 463 10.86 5.46 46.82
CA LEU A 463 12.05 6.28 47.10
C LEU A 463 13.17 6.06 46.08
N GLU A 464 13.40 4.81 45.67
CA GLU A 464 14.41 4.45 44.67
C GLU A 464 14.02 4.90 43.24
N ALA A 465 12.74 5.11 42.97
CA ALA A 465 12.21 5.57 41.69
C ALA A 465 12.10 7.10 41.54
N MET A 466 12.48 7.86 42.55
CA MET A 466 12.33 9.33 42.58
C MET A 466 13.32 10.04 41.64
N SER A 467 12.87 11.12 40.99
CA SER A 467 13.74 11.93 40.12
C SER A 467 14.73 12.78 40.91
N GLU A 468 15.85 13.19 40.29
CA GLU A 468 16.86 14.03 40.95
C GLU A 468 16.29 15.36 41.46
N LYS A 469 15.33 15.95 40.72
CA LYS A 469 14.68 17.21 41.10
C LYS A 469 13.79 17.04 42.34
N GLU A 470 13.00 15.97 42.39
CA GLU A 470 12.17 15.63 43.55
C GLU A 470 13.04 15.29 44.77
N ALA A 471 14.14 14.58 44.55
CA ALA A 471 15.08 14.23 45.59
C ALA A 471 15.80 15.45 46.16
N LEU A 472 16.10 16.47 45.34
CA LEU A 472 16.63 17.75 45.81
C LEU A 472 15.61 18.49 46.71
N VAL A 473 14.36 18.56 46.26
CA VAL A 473 13.26 19.18 47.03
C VAL A 473 13.03 18.42 48.34
N MET A 474 13.04 17.09 48.30
CA MET A 474 12.93 16.24 49.48
C MET A 474 14.10 16.47 50.44
N LYS A 475 15.33 16.53 49.92
CA LYS A 475 16.53 16.78 50.73
C LYS A 475 16.43 18.13 51.44
N GLU A 476 16.07 19.19 50.72
CA GLU A 476 15.87 20.52 51.30
C GLU A 476 14.76 20.52 52.37
N ALA A 477 13.66 19.81 52.13
CA ALA A 477 12.59 19.67 53.12
C ALA A 477 13.03 18.91 54.38
N LEU A 478 13.76 17.80 54.21
CA LEU A 478 14.29 16.99 55.31
C LEU A 478 15.36 17.73 56.11
N ASP A 479 16.22 18.51 55.44
CA ASP A 479 17.27 19.31 56.10
C ASP A 479 16.69 20.49 56.88
N ASN A 480 15.60 21.11 56.38
CA ASN A 480 14.96 22.26 57.03
C ASN A 480 13.95 21.89 58.13
N LYS A 481 13.15 20.83 57.92
CA LYS A 481 12.01 20.48 58.80
C LYS A 481 12.19 19.14 59.52
N GLY A 482 13.16 18.31 59.13
CA GLY A 482 13.39 16.98 59.69
C GLY A 482 12.40 15.90 59.20
N GLU A 483 11.34 16.30 58.51
CA GLU A 483 10.31 15.42 57.96
C GLU A 483 9.63 16.01 56.71
N VAL A 484 9.07 15.14 55.87
CA VAL A 484 8.42 15.49 54.60
C VAL A 484 7.30 14.51 54.29
N ASP A 485 6.17 15.03 53.79
CA ASP A 485 5.12 14.20 53.23
C ASP A 485 5.54 13.68 51.84
N PHE A 486 5.56 12.37 51.69
CA PHE A 486 5.96 11.69 50.46
C PHE A 486 4.81 10.85 49.90
N GLN A 487 4.39 11.17 48.68
CA GLN A 487 3.30 10.44 48.04
C GLN A 487 3.81 9.11 47.47
N VAL A 488 3.27 8.00 47.97
CA VAL A 488 3.59 6.66 47.45
C VAL A 488 2.43 6.20 46.57
N CYS A 489 2.57 6.36 45.26
CA CYS A 489 1.53 6.07 44.28
C CYS A 489 1.01 4.63 44.38
N THR A 490 1.89 3.66 44.62
CA THR A 490 1.53 2.24 44.78
C THR A 490 0.67 1.99 46.03
N LEU A 491 0.79 2.83 47.06
CA LEU A 491 -0.03 2.78 48.27
C LEU A 491 -1.29 3.68 48.19
N GLY A 492 -1.41 4.51 47.15
CA GLY A 492 -2.51 5.46 46.99
C GLY A 492 -2.60 6.53 48.08
N LYS A 493 -1.54 6.78 48.86
CA LYS A 493 -1.55 7.72 49.99
C LYS A 493 -0.19 8.39 50.22
N SER A 494 -0.20 9.51 50.93
CA SER A 494 1.02 10.15 51.43
C SER A 494 1.51 9.50 52.72
N VAL A 495 2.83 9.37 52.86
CA VAL A 495 3.50 8.85 54.06
C VAL A 495 4.50 9.88 54.56
N LEU A 496 4.56 10.07 55.88
CA LEU A 496 5.49 11.00 56.49
C LEU A 496 6.88 10.35 56.60
N LEU A 497 7.85 10.84 55.84
CA LEU A 497 9.24 10.43 55.92
C LEU A 497 10.01 11.34 56.86
N LYS A 498 10.85 10.75 57.72
CA LYS A 498 11.75 11.49 58.61
C LYS A 498 13.18 11.41 58.10
N GLN A 499 14.02 12.37 58.51
CA GLN A 499 15.42 12.47 58.08
C GLN A 499 16.24 11.20 58.36
N ASN A 500 15.89 10.43 59.41
CA ASN A 500 16.55 9.17 59.73
C ASN A 500 16.08 7.96 58.88
N MET A 501 15.17 8.16 57.93
CA MET A 501 14.60 7.09 57.10
C MET A 501 15.18 7.02 55.69
N VAL A 502 15.78 8.10 55.19
CA VAL A 502 16.36 8.17 53.85
C VAL A 502 17.61 9.05 53.89
N SER A 503 18.69 8.59 53.27
CA SER A 503 19.90 9.37 53.07
C SER A 503 19.96 9.85 51.63
N ILE A 504 20.15 11.16 51.43
CA ILE A 504 20.27 11.76 50.11
C ILE A 504 21.65 12.45 50.04
N SER A 505 22.56 11.84 49.30
CA SER A 505 23.95 12.31 49.18
C SER A 505 24.38 12.44 47.73
N MET A 506 25.45 13.20 47.49
CA MET A 506 25.99 13.40 46.14
C MET A 506 27.22 12.51 45.99
N GLU A 507 27.16 11.51 45.11
CA GLU A 507 28.25 10.58 44.86
C GLU A 507 28.87 10.81 43.48
N ARG A 508 30.21 10.80 43.39
CA ARG A 508 30.92 10.82 42.12
C ARG A 508 30.94 9.43 41.50
N LYS A 509 30.29 9.28 40.35
CA LYS A 509 30.31 8.05 39.55
C LYS A 509 31.04 8.29 38.24
N LYS A 510 31.85 7.31 37.85
CA LYS A 510 32.41 7.25 36.49
C LYS A 510 31.38 6.64 35.57
N GLU A 511 30.85 7.44 34.66
CA GLU A 511 30.02 6.96 33.57
C GLU A 511 30.85 6.71 32.32
N HIS A 512 30.71 5.51 31.77
CA HIS A 512 31.36 5.10 30.53
C HIS A 512 30.47 5.33 29.30
N GLN A 513 29.20 5.67 29.50
CA GLN A 513 28.22 5.87 28.45
C GLN A 513 27.08 6.79 28.91
N ARG A 514 26.55 7.59 27.99
CA ARG A 514 25.28 8.35 28.13
C ARG A 514 24.14 7.47 27.63
N LEU A 515 23.03 7.44 28.36
CA LEU A 515 21.76 6.87 27.91
C LEU A 515 20.75 8.00 27.77
N PHE A 516 20.08 8.09 26.63
CA PHE A 516 19.08 9.12 26.36
C PHE A 516 18.03 8.61 25.37
N THR A 517 16.84 9.21 25.41
CA THR A 517 15.81 8.96 24.39
C THR A 517 16.10 9.87 23.18
N PRO A 518 16.31 9.31 21.98
CA PRO A 518 16.54 10.11 20.78
C PRO A 518 15.38 11.04 20.47
N PHE A 519 15.69 12.18 19.88
CA PHE A 519 14.69 13.03 19.27
C PHE A 519 14.42 12.56 17.83
N VAL A 520 13.26 12.91 17.30
CA VAL A 520 12.82 12.47 15.98
C VAL A 520 12.50 13.67 15.11
N ILE A 521 13.12 13.72 13.93
CA ILE A 521 12.73 14.63 12.85
C ILE A 521 11.95 13.82 11.81
N GLU A 522 10.73 14.26 11.51
CA GLU A 522 9.81 13.56 10.62
C GLU A 522 9.37 14.42 9.45
N PRO A 523 9.68 14.04 8.21
CA PRO A 523 8.89 14.43 7.04
C PRO A 523 7.84 13.34 6.69
N SER A 524 6.55 13.71 6.73
CA SER A 524 5.41 12.87 6.35
C SER A 524 4.77 13.34 5.05
N PHE A 525 4.65 12.46 4.04
CA PHE A 525 4.25 12.80 2.68
C PHE A 525 2.86 12.25 2.34
N GLY A 526 1.92 13.14 2.05
CA GLY A 526 0.59 12.80 1.51
C GLY A 526 0.65 12.53 0.00
N ILE A 527 1.02 11.30 -0.40
CA ILE A 527 1.28 10.95 -1.81
C ILE A 527 0.09 11.25 -2.73
N GLY A 528 -1.14 10.96 -2.29
CA GLY A 528 -2.35 11.27 -3.07
C GLY A 528 -2.54 12.77 -3.33
N ARG A 529 -2.24 13.62 -2.34
CA ARG A 529 -2.29 15.08 -2.46
C ARG A 529 -1.21 15.59 -3.42
N ILE A 530 0.02 15.09 -3.27
CA ILE A 530 1.14 15.43 -4.17
C ILE A 530 0.78 15.09 -5.62
N ILE A 531 0.23 13.89 -5.87
CA ILE A 531 -0.18 13.44 -7.21
C ILE A 531 -1.30 14.34 -7.77
N TYR A 532 -2.30 14.68 -6.97
CA TYR A 532 -3.36 15.60 -7.41
C TYR A 532 -2.80 16.97 -7.83
N CYS A 533 -1.94 17.56 -7.00
CA CYS A 533 -1.27 18.83 -7.33
C CYS A 533 -0.39 18.70 -8.58
N LEU A 534 0.32 17.58 -8.74
CA LEU A 534 1.12 17.30 -9.93
C LEU A 534 0.24 17.24 -11.19
N PHE A 535 -0.92 16.59 -11.14
CA PHE A 535 -1.86 16.56 -12.27
C PHE A 535 -2.33 17.97 -12.64
N GLU A 536 -2.69 18.77 -11.65
CA GLU A 536 -3.14 20.14 -11.90
C GLU A 536 -2.03 21.00 -12.52
N HIS A 537 -0.81 20.92 -11.99
CA HIS A 537 0.35 21.68 -12.49
C HIS A 537 0.79 21.21 -13.89
N SER A 538 0.49 19.96 -14.24
CA SER A 538 0.80 19.38 -15.55
C SER A 538 -0.29 19.61 -16.61
N PHE A 539 -1.46 20.15 -16.23
CA PHE A 539 -2.61 20.29 -17.12
C PHE A 539 -2.61 21.63 -17.87
N TYR A 540 -2.80 21.57 -19.20
CA TYR A 540 -3.01 22.76 -20.03
C TYR A 540 -3.91 22.46 -21.24
N ARG A 541 -4.44 23.52 -21.87
CA ARG A 541 -5.25 23.41 -23.11
C ARG A 541 -4.47 23.90 -24.32
N ARG A 542 -4.58 23.20 -25.45
CA ARG A 542 -4.02 23.64 -26.75
C ARG A 542 -5.05 23.47 -27.88
N ARG A 543 -4.87 24.18 -29.00
CA ARG A 543 -5.75 24.03 -30.18
C ARG A 543 -5.45 22.72 -30.92
N SER A 544 -6.49 22.03 -31.39
CA SER A 544 -6.40 20.85 -32.27
C SER A 544 -5.85 21.22 -33.65
N TYR A 545 -5.27 20.22 -34.33
CA TYR A 545 -4.83 20.32 -35.73
C TYR A 545 -5.99 20.41 -36.74
N SER A 546 -7.22 20.08 -36.32
CA SER A 546 -8.44 20.37 -37.07
C SER A 546 -9.07 21.66 -36.54
N GLU A 547 -9.31 22.64 -37.41
CA GLU A 547 -9.87 23.95 -37.07
C GLU A 547 -11.27 23.81 -36.46
N ASN A 548 -11.35 23.77 -35.12
CA ASN A 548 -12.45 24.15 -34.21
C ASN A 548 -12.49 23.36 -32.88
N GLU A 549 -11.56 22.44 -32.60
CA GLU A 549 -11.51 21.73 -31.29
C GLU A 549 -10.38 22.22 -30.37
N GLN A 550 -10.67 22.42 -29.08
CA GLN A 550 -9.66 22.58 -28.02
C GLN A 550 -9.34 21.19 -27.41
N LEU A 551 -8.05 20.87 -27.29
CA LEU A 551 -7.56 19.63 -26.68
C LEU A 551 -7.04 19.92 -25.26
N ASN A 552 -7.47 19.10 -24.30
CA ASN A 552 -6.87 19.05 -22.96
C ASN A 552 -5.62 18.15 -23.00
N VAL A 553 -4.51 18.64 -22.46
CA VAL A 553 -3.21 17.96 -22.46
C VAL A 553 -2.68 17.90 -21.04
N LEU A 554 -2.16 16.73 -20.67
CA LEU A 554 -1.40 16.53 -19.44
C LEU A 554 0.07 16.39 -19.85
N CYS A 555 1.00 17.15 -19.28
CA CYS A 555 2.44 16.98 -19.51
C CYS A 555 3.10 16.65 -18.18
N ILE A 556 3.06 15.37 -17.81
CA ILE A 556 3.77 14.89 -16.63
C ILE A 556 5.24 14.75 -17.01
N PRO A 557 6.17 15.33 -16.24
CA PRO A 557 7.60 15.13 -16.48
C PRO A 557 7.91 13.63 -16.56
N PRO A 558 8.72 13.18 -17.53
CA PRO A 558 9.00 11.77 -17.71
C PRO A 558 9.87 11.25 -16.57
N ILE A 559 9.23 10.80 -15.48
CA ILE A 559 9.93 10.09 -14.40
C ILE A 559 10.39 8.70 -14.89
N LYS A 560 9.74 8.18 -15.96
CA LYS A 560 10.31 7.20 -16.91
C LYS A 560 9.87 7.56 -18.32
N ARG A 561 10.77 7.41 -19.30
CA ARG A 561 10.52 7.66 -20.72
C ARG A 561 9.42 6.72 -21.19
N THR A 562 8.18 7.16 -21.40
CA THR A 562 7.17 6.36 -22.08
C THR A 562 7.23 6.66 -23.58
N ILE A 563 7.41 5.64 -24.42
CA ILE A 563 7.54 5.78 -25.88
C ILE A 563 6.39 5.08 -26.57
N TYR A 564 5.67 5.80 -27.43
CA TYR A 564 4.54 5.26 -28.21
C TYR A 564 4.93 5.11 -29.68
N PRO A 565 5.08 3.88 -30.19
CA PRO A 565 5.24 3.66 -31.62
C PRO A 565 3.91 3.81 -32.36
N ALA A 566 3.82 4.76 -33.29
CA ALA A 566 2.73 4.88 -34.25
C ALA A 566 3.15 4.18 -35.57
N ILE A 567 2.39 3.18 -36.03
CA ILE A 567 2.67 2.45 -37.26
C ILE A 567 1.61 2.78 -38.32
N LYS A 568 2.05 3.15 -39.52
CA LYS A 568 1.21 3.15 -40.72
C LYS A 568 1.45 1.83 -41.48
N TYR A 569 0.37 1.10 -41.74
CA TYR A 569 0.26 -0.03 -42.69
C TYR A 569 0.92 -1.39 -42.33
N GLN A 570 0.26 -2.43 -42.86
CA GLN A 570 0.38 -3.88 -42.60
C GLN A 570 1.74 -4.55 -42.88
N GLN A 571 2.79 -3.82 -43.25
CA GLN A 571 4.09 -4.42 -43.64
C GLN A 571 5.22 -4.28 -42.60
N PHE A 572 4.97 -3.64 -41.44
CA PHE A 572 6.06 -3.23 -40.52
C PHE A 572 5.96 -3.79 -39.08
N ASP A 573 5.13 -4.80 -38.86
CA ASP A 573 4.85 -5.39 -37.53
C ASP A 573 6.11 -5.98 -36.83
N GLY A 574 7.06 -6.53 -37.60
CA GLY A 574 8.30 -7.11 -37.08
C GLY A 574 9.25 -6.11 -36.41
N ALA A 575 9.44 -4.93 -37.00
CA ALA A 575 10.39 -3.92 -36.52
C ALA A 575 9.86 -3.23 -35.24
N ALA A 576 8.57 -2.90 -35.22
CA ALA A 576 7.94 -2.29 -34.06
C ALA A 576 7.89 -3.25 -32.86
N LYS A 577 7.66 -4.55 -33.09
CA LYS A 577 7.80 -5.60 -32.06
C LYS A 577 9.22 -5.67 -31.48
N LEU A 578 10.25 -5.47 -32.30
CA LEU A 578 11.65 -5.51 -31.88
C LEU A 578 12.08 -4.29 -31.07
N MET A 579 11.62 -3.09 -31.47
CA MET A 579 11.78 -1.86 -30.70
C MET A 579 11.04 -1.96 -29.37
N ALA A 580 9.77 -2.41 -29.38
CA ALA A 580 8.99 -2.68 -28.17
C ALA A 580 9.72 -3.65 -27.23
N LYS A 581 10.34 -4.72 -27.76
CA LYS A 581 11.16 -5.66 -26.97
C LYS A 581 12.39 -4.99 -26.37
N SER A 582 13.03 -4.07 -27.08
CA SER A 582 14.22 -3.34 -26.62
C SER A 582 13.87 -2.30 -25.54
N LEU A 583 12.79 -1.55 -25.74
CA LEU A 583 12.22 -0.63 -24.76
C LEU A 583 11.78 -1.38 -23.49
N LYS A 584 11.12 -2.54 -23.65
CA LYS A 584 10.77 -3.43 -22.54
C LYS A 584 12.00 -3.92 -21.77
N LYS A 585 13.07 -4.33 -22.46
CA LYS A 585 14.35 -4.71 -21.82
C LYS A 585 14.98 -3.55 -21.04
N ALA A 586 14.79 -2.33 -21.50
CA ALA A 586 15.28 -1.12 -20.84
C ALA A 586 14.36 -0.62 -19.71
N GLY A 587 13.26 -1.32 -19.39
CA GLY A 587 12.30 -0.92 -18.36
C GLY A 587 11.48 0.33 -18.73
N ILE A 588 11.33 0.60 -20.02
CA ILE A 588 10.57 1.73 -20.58
C ILE A 588 9.13 1.28 -20.88
N SER A 589 8.15 1.95 -20.26
CA SER A 589 6.73 1.78 -20.55
C SER A 589 6.44 2.18 -22.01
N HIS A 590 5.61 1.41 -22.70
CA HIS A 590 5.27 1.65 -24.10
C HIS A 590 3.89 1.06 -24.43
N LYS A 591 3.13 1.71 -25.31
CA LYS A 591 1.88 1.18 -25.84
C LYS A 591 1.97 1.17 -27.37
N LEU A 592 1.84 -0.02 -27.96
CA LEU A 592 1.77 -0.20 -29.40
C LEU A 592 0.30 -0.12 -29.80
N ASP A 593 -0.09 0.90 -30.56
CA ASP A 593 -1.46 1.06 -31.05
C ASP A 593 -1.47 0.79 -32.57
N VAL A 594 -2.26 -0.19 -32.98
CA VAL A 594 -2.48 -0.53 -34.40
C VAL A 594 -3.93 -0.25 -34.70
N THR A 595 -4.27 1.01 -34.90
CA THR A 595 -5.64 1.47 -35.23
C THR A 595 -5.67 2.09 -36.61
N GLY A 596 -6.80 1.93 -37.33
CA GLY A 596 -7.08 2.65 -38.58
C GLY A 596 -7.39 4.15 -38.40
N MET A 597 -7.00 4.74 -37.26
CA MET A 597 -7.24 6.14 -36.93
C MET A 597 -6.30 7.07 -37.70
N SER A 598 -6.75 8.30 -37.97
CA SER A 598 -5.87 9.34 -38.52
C SER A 598 -4.79 9.73 -37.53
N ILE A 599 -3.60 10.11 -38.03
CA ILE A 599 -2.44 10.43 -37.18
C ILE A 599 -2.73 11.59 -36.19
N GLY A 600 -3.59 12.54 -36.59
CA GLY A 600 -4.03 13.63 -35.72
C GLY A 600 -4.87 13.18 -34.52
N LYS A 601 -5.76 12.19 -34.70
CA LYS A 601 -6.52 11.59 -33.60
C LYS A 601 -5.62 10.76 -32.68
N HIS A 602 -4.60 10.11 -33.24
CA HIS A 602 -3.61 9.36 -32.48
C HIS A 602 -2.78 10.30 -31.58
N TYR A 603 -2.27 11.40 -32.12
CA TYR A 603 -1.55 12.40 -31.34
C TYR A 603 -2.42 13.01 -30.23
N ALA A 604 -3.65 13.42 -30.55
CA ALA A 604 -4.60 13.92 -29.54
C ALA A 604 -4.78 12.94 -28.36
N ARG A 605 -4.91 11.63 -28.62
CA ARG A 605 -5.02 10.60 -27.58
C ARG A 605 -3.74 10.48 -26.75
N THR A 606 -2.56 10.50 -27.37
CA THR A 606 -1.28 10.43 -26.65
C THR A 606 -1.04 11.67 -25.78
N ASP A 607 -1.41 12.87 -26.27
CA ASP A 607 -1.26 14.11 -25.50
C ASP A 607 -2.17 14.12 -24.25
N THR A 608 -3.41 13.63 -24.35
CA THR A 608 -4.30 13.51 -23.18
C THR A 608 -3.81 12.48 -22.15
N LEU A 609 -2.99 11.51 -22.55
CA LEU A 609 -2.43 10.48 -21.67
C LEU A 609 -1.08 10.84 -21.04
N GLY A 610 -0.54 12.05 -21.22
CA GLY A 610 0.74 12.41 -20.61
C GLY A 610 1.97 11.90 -21.35
N VAL A 611 1.84 11.54 -22.62
CA VAL A 611 2.91 10.89 -23.38
C VAL A 611 3.95 11.90 -23.86
N PRO A 612 5.23 11.78 -23.45
CA PRO A 612 6.25 12.78 -23.80
C PRO A 612 6.76 12.65 -25.24
N PHE A 613 6.74 11.45 -25.83
CA PHE A 613 7.27 11.18 -27.17
C PHE A 613 6.42 10.16 -27.95
N ALA A 614 6.06 10.50 -29.18
CA ALA A 614 5.51 9.58 -30.18
C ALA A 614 6.55 9.36 -31.29
N ILE A 615 6.92 8.10 -31.55
CA ILE A 615 7.95 7.72 -32.54
C ILE A 615 7.28 7.03 -33.73
N THR A 616 7.58 7.50 -34.94
CA THR A 616 7.25 6.83 -36.20
C THR A 616 8.49 6.07 -36.68
N VAL A 617 8.35 4.78 -37.01
CA VAL A 617 9.48 3.90 -37.31
C VAL A 617 9.66 3.73 -38.83
N GLU A 618 10.80 4.18 -39.37
CA GLU A 618 11.37 3.75 -40.66
C GLU A 618 12.69 3.00 -40.35
N ALA A 619 12.87 1.77 -40.88
CA ALA A 619 13.85 0.83 -40.32
C ALA A 619 15.08 0.57 -41.21
N HIS A 620 16.24 0.33 -40.57
CA HIS A 620 17.34 -0.50 -41.08
C HIS A 620 17.81 -1.53 -40.02
N LYS A 621 18.46 -2.60 -40.51
CA LYS A 621 18.64 -3.96 -39.91
C LYS A 621 19.52 -4.04 -38.65
N VAL A 622 19.21 -4.99 -37.75
CA VAL A 622 20.14 -5.56 -36.73
C VAL A 622 19.92 -7.08 -36.52
N LEU A 623 21.03 -7.77 -36.22
CA LEU A 623 21.29 -9.20 -35.97
C LEU A 623 20.80 -9.75 -34.59
N LYS A 624 20.69 -11.09 -34.50
CA LYS A 624 20.32 -11.90 -33.32
C LYS A 624 21.55 -12.44 -32.58
N VAL A 625 21.42 -12.68 -31.26
CA VAL A 625 22.24 -13.61 -30.46
C VAL A 625 21.33 -14.36 -29.46
N GLU A 626 21.58 -15.66 -29.30
CA GLU A 626 20.91 -16.64 -28.41
C GLU A 626 21.70 -16.87 -27.11
N HIS A 627 21.06 -17.39 -26.06
CA HIS A 627 21.68 -17.80 -24.79
C HIS A 627 21.41 -19.29 -24.50
N GLY A 628 22.42 -19.99 -23.96
CA GLY A 628 22.32 -21.35 -23.43
C GLY A 628 23.19 -21.59 -22.19
N VAL A 629 22.49 -22.02 -21.11
CA VAL A 629 22.80 -22.97 -20.01
C VAL A 629 24.18 -23.02 -19.33
N ALA A 630 24.19 -22.86 -17.99
CA ALA A 630 24.97 -23.69 -17.06
C ALA A 630 24.42 -23.60 -15.62
N ALA A 631 23.73 -24.64 -15.14
CA ALA A 631 23.45 -24.86 -13.72
C ALA A 631 23.26 -26.36 -13.45
N LYS A 632 24.36 -27.06 -13.19
CA LYS A 632 24.36 -28.47 -12.75
C LYS A 632 25.68 -28.75 -12.04
N ARG A 633 25.79 -28.40 -10.75
CA ARG A 633 26.87 -28.94 -9.89
C ARG A 633 26.73 -28.82 -8.36
N LEU A 634 25.59 -28.42 -7.79
CA LEU A 634 25.47 -28.30 -6.32
C LEU A 634 24.22 -28.96 -5.70
N GLN A 635 23.59 -29.94 -6.36
CA GLN A 635 22.30 -30.50 -5.92
C GLN A 635 22.36 -31.89 -5.25
N SER A 636 23.54 -32.42 -4.91
CA SER A 636 23.64 -33.74 -4.27
C SER A 636 24.25 -33.68 -2.89
N ALA A 637 23.50 -33.18 -1.92
CA ALA A 637 23.60 -33.54 -0.51
C ALA A 637 22.29 -33.11 0.20
N PHE A 638 21.89 -33.86 1.22
CA PHE A 638 20.77 -33.62 2.14
C PHE A 638 19.42 -34.29 1.80
N ILE A 639 19.36 -35.60 2.03
CA ILE A 639 18.15 -36.25 2.56
C ILE A 639 18.54 -36.97 3.85
N GLY A 640 17.84 -36.65 4.95
CA GLY A 640 17.94 -37.38 6.21
C GLY A 640 16.77 -37.05 7.13
N ASN A 641 15.96 -38.07 7.43
CA ASN A 641 14.93 -38.30 8.47
C ASN A 641 14.28 -37.12 9.23
N GLY A 642 12.99 -37.26 9.54
CA GLY A 642 12.09 -36.25 10.12
C GLY A 642 12.52 -35.54 11.41
N SER A 643 13.60 -35.96 12.09
CA SER A 643 14.24 -35.17 13.16
C SER A 643 15.01 -33.94 12.64
N ASN A 644 15.26 -33.83 11.33
CA ASN A 644 16.08 -32.79 10.71
C ASN A 644 15.28 -31.55 10.25
N LYS A 645 13.98 -31.69 9.91
CA LYS A 645 13.15 -30.58 9.39
C LYS A 645 12.92 -29.47 10.43
N GLU A 646 12.64 -29.84 11.68
CA GLU A 646 12.43 -28.89 12.78
C GLU A 646 13.70 -28.07 13.08
N ALA A 647 14.84 -28.75 13.19
CA ALA A 647 16.12 -28.10 13.45
C ALA A 647 16.52 -27.14 12.30
N PHE A 648 16.30 -27.56 11.06
CA PHE A 648 16.48 -26.71 9.88
C PHE A 648 15.59 -25.47 9.95
N ARG A 649 14.28 -25.66 10.21
CA ARG A 649 13.31 -24.56 10.33
C ARG A 649 13.73 -23.56 11.42
N GLN A 650 14.13 -24.04 12.58
CA GLN A 650 14.57 -23.18 13.67
C GLN A 650 15.83 -22.39 13.28
N ALA A 651 16.78 -23.00 12.55
CA ALA A 651 17.96 -22.31 12.05
C ALA A 651 17.61 -21.21 11.04
N VAL A 652 16.65 -21.47 10.13
CA VAL A 652 16.13 -20.48 9.16
C VAL A 652 15.47 -19.32 9.90
N VAL A 653 14.48 -19.61 10.75
CA VAL A 653 13.72 -18.60 11.52
C VAL A 653 14.64 -17.74 12.40
N ASN A 654 15.55 -18.37 13.15
CA ASN A 654 16.51 -17.65 13.98
C ASN A 654 17.40 -16.71 13.15
N THR A 655 17.77 -17.11 11.94
CA THR A 655 18.58 -16.26 11.05
C THR A 655 17.76 -15.09 10.52
N LEU A 656 16.53 -15.35 10.05
CA LEU A 656 15.62 -14.33 9.54
C LEU A 656 15.31 -13.27 10.59
N GLU A 657 14.97 -13.68 11.82
CA GLU A 657 14.69 -12.76 12.93
C GLU A 657 15.94 -12.00 13.38
N ARG A 658 17.09 -12.69 13.56
CA ARG A 658 18.34 -12.04 13.99
C ARG A 658 18.87 -11.03 12.96
N ARG A 659 18.58 -11.25 11.68
CA ARG A 659 18.93 -10.33 10.58
C ARG A 659 17.79 -9.39 10.19
N LEU A 660 16.67 -9.42 10.93
CA LEU A 660 15.49 -8.58 10.74
C LEU A 660 14.93 -8.62 9.32
N PHE A 661 14.82 -9.81 8.71
CA PHE A 661 13.98 -9.98 7.53
C PHE A 661 12.51 -9.76 7.87
N TYR A 662 12.06 -10.22 9.04
CA TYR A 662 10.78 -9.85 9.60
C TYR A 662 10.85 -9.82 11.13
N ILE A 663 9.87 -9.17 11.75
CA ILE A 663 9.71 -8.99 13.18
C ILE A 663 8.27 -9.32 13.54
N PRO A 664 7.99 -10.06 14.64
CA PRO A 664 6.62 -10.17 15.16
C PRO A 664 6.07 -8.79 15.52
N SER A 665 4.96 -8.38 14.93
CA SER A 665 4.49 -7.01 15.10
C SER A 665 4.07 -6.70 16.53
N PHE A 666 4.39 -5.48 16.98
CA PHE A 666 4.07 -4.98 18.31
C PHE A 666 4.75 -5.75 19.45
N LYS A 667 5.96 -6.26 19.20
CA LYS A 667 6.75 -7.10 20.10
C LYS A 667 6.91 -6.53 21.51
N ILE A 668 7.09 -5.21 21.66
CA ILE A 668 7.23 -4.57 22.99
C ILE A 668 5.94 -4.65 23.82
N TYR A 669 4.78 -4.88 23.19
CA TYR A 669 3.48 -5.07 23.82
C TYR A 669 3.08 -6.55 23.96
N GLY A 670 4.02 -7.49 23.75
CA GLY A 670 3.77 -8.93 23.79
C GLY A 670 3.51 -9.58 22.43
N GLY A 671 3.47 -8.78 21.36
CA GLY A 671 3.26 -9.25 19.99
C GLY A 671 1.81 -9.60 19.66
N VAL A 672 1.46 -9.59 18.36
CA VAL A 672 0.14 -10.03 17.88
C VAL A 672 0.30 -11.17 16.88
N ALA A 673 -0.22 -12.34 17.24
CA ALA A 673 -0.15 -13.51 16.38
C ALA A 673 -0.78 -13.25 15.00
N GLY A 674 -0.04 -13.61 13.94
CA GLY A 674 -0.45 -13.42 12.56
C GLY A 674 -0.19 -12.04 11.98
N LEU A 675 0.44 -11.12 12.73
CA LEU A 675 0.89 -9.82 12.22
C LEU A 675 2.43 -9.76 12.30
N TYR A 676 3.07 -9.36 11.21
CA TYR A 676 4.53 -9.27 11.10
C TYR A 676 4.95 -8.01 10.36
N ASP A 677 6.01 -7.37 10.86
CA ASP A 677 6.69 -6.24 10.22
C ASP A 677 7.80 -6.81 9.34
N TYR A 678 7.90 -6.38 8.08
CA TYR A 678 9.08 -6.67 7.26
C TYR A 678 10.17 -5.65 7.58
N GLY A 679 11.27 -6.11 8.17
CA GLY A 679 12.44 -5.26 8.42
C GLY A 679 13.23 -4.99 7.12
N PRO A 680 14.36 -4.25 7.19
CA PRO A 680 15.03 -3.71 6.00
C PRO A 680 15.36 -4.73 4.89
N PRO A 681 16.01 -5.87 5.16
CA PRO A 681 16.25 -6.86 4.11
C PRO A 681 14.97 -7.55 3.62
N GLY A 682 13.96 -7.76 4.48
CA GLY A 682 12.69 -8.37 4.07
C GLY A 682 11.86 -7.46 3.17
N CYS A 683 11.78 -6.16 3.50
CA CYS A 683 11.11 -5.16 2.69
C CYS A 683 11.75 -5.05 1.30
N ALA A 684 13.09 -5.11 1.23
CA ALA A 684 13.82 -5.14 -0.04
C ALA A 684 13.54 -6.41 -0.86
N VAL A 685 13.53 -7.60 -0.24
CA VAL A 685 13.15 -8.86 -0.93
C VAL A 685 11.72 -8.77 -1.46
N LYS A 686 10.76 -8.35 -0.62
CA LYS A 686 9.35 -8.18 -1.01
C LYS A 686 9.22 -7.23 -2.19
N SER A 687 9.89 -6.08 -2.14
CA SER A 687 9.89 -5.11 -3.24
C SER A 687 10.47 -5.68 -4.53
N ASN A 688 11.57 -6.44 -4.46
CA ASN A 688 12.17 -7.08 -5.64
C ASN A 688 11.26 -8.16 -6.25
N VAL A 689 10.61 -8.97 -5.40
CA VAL A 689 9.65 -10.00 -5.84
C VAL A 689 8.46 -9.35 -6.55
N LEU A 690 7.87 -8.30 -5.98
CA LEU A 690 6.75 -7.57 -6.57
C LEU A 690 7.16 -6.85 -7.88
N ALA A 691 8.35 -6.26 -7.92
CA ALA A 691 8.87 -5.64 -9.14
C ALA A 691 9.07 -6.66 -10.27
N PHE A 692 9.61 -7.84 -9.95
CA PHE A 692 9.73 -8.92 -10.93
C PHE A 692 8.37 -9.48 -11.34
N TRP A 693 7.42 -9.60 -10.41
CA TRP A 693 6.05 -10.03 -10.73
C TRP A 693 5.38 -9.07 -11.72
N ARG A 694 5.48 -7.74 -11.49
CA ARG A 694 5.00 -6.73 -12.46
C ARG A 694 5.67 -6.87 -13.81
N GLN A 695 6.99 -7.06 -13.85
CA GLN A 695 7.72 -7.24 -15.10
C GLN A 695 7.28 -8.52 -15.83
N HIS A 696 7.10 -9.61 -15.09
CA HIS A 696 6.78 -10.93 -15.62
C HIS A 696 5.33 -11.04 -16.04
N PHE A 697 4.36 -10.52 -15.32
CA PHE A 697 2.94 -10.64 -15.68
C PHE A 697 2.40 -9.37 -16.32
N VAL A 698 2.28 -8.29 -15.55
CA VAL A 698 1.65 -7.03 -15.99
C VAL A 698 2.30 -6.48 -17.26
N SER A 699 3.61 -6.22 -17.21
CA SER A 699 4.35 -5.63 -18.33
C SER A 699 4.49 -6.59 -19.52
N ALA A 700 4.57 -7.91 -19.26
CA ALA A 700 4.79 -8.87 -20.34
C ALA A 700 3.54 -9.21 -21.12
N GLU A 701 2.40 -9.24 -20.44
CA GLU A 701 1.09 -9.52 -21.02
C GLU A 701 0.31 -8.26 -21.34
N ARG A 702 0.82 -7.07 -20.95
CA ARG A 702 0.16 -5.77 -21.12
C ARG A 702 -1.19 -5.73 -20.37
N MET A 703 -1.17 -6.22 -19.13
CA MET A 703 -2.34 -6.24 -18.27
C MET A 703 -2.66 -4.82 -17.79
N SER A 704 -3.94 -4.55 -17.54
CA SER A 704 -4.41 -3.34 -16.89
C SER A 704 -4.19 -3.46 -15.38
N GLU A 705 -3.09 -2.92 -14.84
CA GLU A 705 -2.91 -2.84 -13.39
C GLU A 705 -3.90 -1.82 -12.81
N VAL A 706 -4.58 -2.19 -11.73
CA VAL A 706 -5.47 -1.32 -10.96
C VAL A 706 -5.09 -1.30 -9.48
N TRP A 707 -5.48 -0.24 -8.79
CA TRP A 707 -5.34 -0.12 -7.35
C TRP A 707 -6.67 0.30 -6.74
N CYS A 708 -7.38 -0.67 -6.17
CA CYS A 708 -8.63 -0.45 -5.45
C CYS A 708 -8.40 -0.38 -3.91
N PRO A 709 -9.28 0.27 -3.14
CA PRO A 709 -9.25 0.34 -1.68
C PRO A 709 -9.26 -1.03 -0.98
N CYS A 710 -8.70 -1.07 0.21
CA CYS A 710 -8.85 -2.18 1.16
C CYS A 710 -10.22 -2.15 1.83
N LEU A 711 -10.75 -0.96 2.12
CA LEU A 711 -12.08 -0.77 2.69
C LEU A 711 -13.17 -1.12 1.67
N THR A 712 -13.96 -2.15 1.96
CA THR A 712 -14.99 -2.68 1.06
C THR A 712 -16.36 -2.67 1.73
N PRO A 713 -17.39 -2.07 1.10
CA PRO A 713 -18.75 -2.09 1.61
C PRO A 713 -19.32 -3.51 1.68
N GLU A 714 -20.14 -3.78 2.70
CA GLU A 714 -20.77 -5.10 2.89
C GLU A 714 -21.52 -5.60 1.65
N VAL A 715 -22.22 -4.71 0.93
CA VAL A 715 -23.01 -5.08 -0.26
C VAL A 715 -22.18 -5.76 -1.35
N VAL A 716 -20.90 -5.38 -1.49
CA VAL A 716 -19.98 -5.95 -2.48
C VAL A 716 -19.61 -7.38 -2.09
N LEU A 717 -19.22 -7.58 -0.83
CA LEU A 717 -18.83 -8.90 -0.30
C LEU A 717 -20.03 -9.83 -0.09
N LYS A 718 -21.23 -9.26 0.08
CA LYS A 718 -22.48 -10.00 0.06
C LYS A 718 -22.81 -10.49 -1.35
N ALA A 719 -22.55 -9.68 -2.37
CA ALA A 719 -22.75 -10.06 -3.77
C ALA A 719 -21.87 -11.25 -4.18
N SER A 720 -20.59 -11.22 -3.79
CA SER A 720 -19.67 -12.33 -4.06
C SER A 720 -19.81 -13.53 -3.11
N GLY A 721 -20.73 -13.47 -2.14
CA GLY A 721 -21.02 -14.56 -1.21
C GLY A 721 -20.04 -14.69 -0.03
N HIS A 722 -19.02 -13.82 0.08
CA HIS A 722 -18.07 -13.82 1.19
C HIS A 722 -18.74 -13.62 2.55
N VAL A 723 -19.71 -12.71 2.64
CA VAL A 723 -20.43 -12.47 3.91
C VAL A 723 -21.12 -13.73 4.43
N ASP A 724 -21.59 -14.60 3.53
CA ASP A 724 -22.35 -15.81 3.88
C ASP A 724 -21.47 -17.05 4.04
N LYS A 725 -20.34 -17.13 3.32
CA LYS A 725 -19.53 -18.36 3.19
C LYS A 725 -18.12 -18.25 3.78
N PHE A 726 -17.63 -17.04 4.07
CA PHE A 726 -16.26 -16.82 4.55
C PHE A 726 -16.15 -17.02 6.07
N THR A 727 -16.58 -18.19 6.53
CA THR A 727 -16.64 -18.58 7.94
C THR A 727 -15.90 -19.88 8.18
N ASP A 728 -15.12 -19.91 9.26
CA ASP A 728 -14.51 -21.14 9.76
C ASP A 728 -15.26 -21.66 10.99
N LEU A 729 -15.18 -22.97 11.22
CA LEU A 729 -15.71 -23.58 12.44
C LEU A 729 -14.70 -23.45 13.58
N MET A 730 -15.18 -22.91 14.70
CA MET A 730 -14.37 -22.57 15.86
C MET A 730 -14.87 -23.28 17.11
N VAL A 731 -13.93 -23.70 17.96
CA VAL A 731 -14.18 -24.18 19.32
C VAL A 731 -13.43 -23.32 20.32
N LYS A 732 -13.95 -23.19 21.54
CA LYS A 732 -13.28 -22.47 22.63
C LYS A 732 -13.01 -23.38 23.82
N ASP A 733 -11.87 -23.20 24.48
CA ASP A 733 -11.64 -23.72 25.83
C ASP A 733 -12.68 -23.12 26.78
N GLU A 734 -13.47 -23.96 27.43
CA GLU A 734 -14.60 -23.52 28.26
C GLU A 734 -14.18 -22.73 29.49
N LYS A 735 -12.93 -22.86 29.95
CA LYS A 735 -12.40 -22.14 31.12
C LYS A 735 -11.62 -20.89 30.73
N THR A 736 -10.75 -20.99 29.72
CA THR A 736 -9.85 -19.88 29.36
C THR A 736 -10.39 -18.99 28.24
N GLY A 737 -11.36 -19.47 27.46
CA GLY A 737 -11.86 -18.78 26.28
C GLY A 737 -10.91 -18.83 25.08
N MET A 738 -9.78 -19.54 25.17
CA MET A 738 -8.87 -19.70 24.04
C MET A 738 -9.55 -20.41 22.87
N CYS A 739 -9.45 -19.82 21.69
CA CYS A 739 -10.13 -20.29 20.49
C CYS A 739 -9.20 -21.11 19.59
N TYR A 740 -9.75 -22.18 19.01
CA TYR A 740 -9.08 -23.06 18.06
C TYR A 740 -9.98 -23.32 16.86
N ARG A 741 -9.38 -23.52 15.68
CA ARG A 741 -10.10 -23.95 14.48
C ARG A 741 -10.45 -25.44 14.64
N ALA A 742 -11.72 -25.78 14.52
CA ALA A 742 -12.26 -27.09 14.90
C ALA A 742 -11.71 -28.23 14.02
N ASP A 743 -11.68 -28.00 12.71
CA ASP A 743 -11.12 -28.90 11.69
C ASP A 743 -9.63 -29.16 11.93
N HIS A 744 -8.83 -28.11 12.16
CA HIS A 744 -7.40 -28.24 12.42
C HIS A 744 -7.12 -29.06 13.68
N LEU A 745 -7.89 -28.82 14.74
CA LEU A 745 -7.73 -29.54 15.98
C LEU A 745 -7.98 -31.04 15.78
N LEU A 746 -9.00 -31.39 15.00
CA LEU A 746 -9.30 -32.76 14.61
C LEU A 746 -8.21 -33.36 13.70
N LYS A 747 -7.72 -32.60 12.71
CA LYS A 747 -6.66 -32.99 11.78
C LYS A 747 -5.34 -33.29 12.49
N ASP A 748 -4.92 -32.38 13.37
CA ASP A 748 -3.67 -32.47 14.12
C ASP A 748 -3.69 -33.62 15.11
N TYR A 749 -4.84 -33.86 15.75
CA TYR A 749 -5.04 -35.05 16.58
C TYR A 749 -4.87 -36.35 15.77
N CYS A 750 -5.57 -36.47 14.64
CA CYS A 750 -5.52 -37.66 13.79
C CYS A 750 -4.10 -37.91 13.25
N LYS A 751 -3.41 -36.87 12.76
CA LYS A 751 -2.02 -36.96 12.32
C LYS A 751 -1.07 -37.35 13.46
N GLY A 752 -1.21 -36.70 14.61
CA GLY A 752 -0.39 -36.98 15.78
C GLY A 752 -0.51 -38.43 16.24
N LYS A 753 -1.72 -39.02 16.18
CA LYS A 753 -1.94 -40.44 16.45
C LYS A 753 -1.30 -41.33 15.40
N LEU A 754 -1.48 -41.02 14.11
CA LEU A 754 -0.88 -41.79 13.02
C LEU A 754 0.65 -41.80 13.04
N GLU A 755 1.28 -40.71 13.49
CA GLU A 755 2.74 -40.56 13.51
C GLU A 755 3.39 -41.11 14.78
N LYS A 756 2.75 -40.94 15.95
CA LYS A 756 3.39 -41.19 17.26
C LYS A 756 2.93 -42.48 17.93
N ASP A 757 1.77 -43.02 17.56
CA ASP A 757 1.23 -44.24 18.16
C ASP A 757 1.57 -45.46 17.31
N LEU A 758 2.67 -46.14 17.67
CA LEU A 758 3.12 -47.37 17.00
C LEU A 758 2.23 -48.59 17.30
N THR A 759 1.23 -48.45 18.19
CA THR A 759 0.31 -49.52 18.59
C THR A 759 -1.06 -49.42 17.91
N LEU A 760 -1.22 -48.46 17.00
CA LEU A 760 -2.50 -48.21 16.32
C LEU A 760 -2.91 -49.40 15.44
N SER A 761 -4.16 -49.87 15.58
CA SER A 761 -4.68 -50.95 14.73
C SER A 761 -4.82 -50.48 13.27
N PRO A 762 -4.66 -51.38 12.27
CA PRO A 762 -4.81 -51.03 10.85
C PRO A 762 -6.16 -50.37 10.52
N ASN A 763 -7.23 -50.81 11.19
CA ASN A 763 -8.57 -50.25 11.03
C ASN A 763 -8.65 -48.81 11.57
N LYS A 764 -8.07 -48.52 12.74
CA LYS A 764 -8.08 -47.17 13.30
C LYS A 764 -7.16 -46.22 12.52
N ALA A 765 -6.06 -46.73 11.97
CA ALA A 765 -5.20 -45.98 11.06
C ALA A 765 -5.93 -45.62 9.75
N ALA A 766 -6.69 -46.55 9.18
CA ALA A 766 -7.53 -46.29 8.01
C ALA A 766 -8.64 -45.28 8.31
N GLU A 767 -9.28 -45.37 9.49
CA GLU A 767 -10.29 -44.42 9.93
C GLU A 767 -9.73 -43.00 10.07
N PHE A 768 -8.60 -42.81 10.75
CA PHE A 768 -7.98 -41.48 10.86
C PHE A 768 -7.56 -40.90 9.51
N LYS A 769 -7.02 -41.74 8.61
CA LYS A 769 -6.72 -41.31 7.23
C LYS A 769 -7.98 -40.88 6.48
N HIS A 770 -9.07 -41.64 6.62
CA HIS A 770 -10.34 -41.31 6.00
C HIS A 770 -10.90 -39.99 6.55
N VAL A 771 -10.94 -39.82 7.88
CA VAL A 771 -11.38 -38.58 8.53
C VAL A 771 -10.58 -37.38 8.05
N ILE A 772 -9.25 -37.48 7.92
CA ILE A 772 -8.41 -36.40 7.36
C ILE A 772 -8.77 -36.09 5.91
N THR A 773 -9.18 -37.11 5.13
CA THR A 773 -9.49 -36.96 3.70
C THR A 773 -10.84 -36.28 3.46
N VAL A 774 -11.83 -36.55 4.31
CA VAL A 774 -13.19 -35.98 4.19
C VAL A 774 -13.43 -34.80 5.13
N LEU A 775 -12.38 -34.34 5.83
CA LEU A 775 -12.50 -33.35 6.90
C LEU A 775 -13.18 -32.06 6.47
N ASP A 776 -12.85 -31.58 5.28
CA ASP A 776 -13.37 -30.33 4.71
C ASP A 776 -14.86 -30.44 4.32
N ASP A 777 -15.41 -31.67 4.24
CA ASP A 777 -16.82 -31.94 3.93
C ASP A 777 -17.71 -32.09 5.18
N LEU A 778 -17.11 -32.17 6.38
CA LEU A 778 -17.86 -32.43 7.61
C LEU A 778 -18.63 -31.19 8.07
N SER A 779 -19.89 -31.38 8.47
CA SER A 779 -20.70 -30.34 9.09
C SER A 779 -20.18 -29.95 10.48
N ALA A 780 -20.66 -28.82 11.02
CA ALA A 780 -20.34 -28.42 12.39
C ALA A 780 -20.72 -29.48 13.42
N GLU A 781 -21.85 -30.15 13.22
CA GLU A 781 -22.34 -31.24 14.06
C GLU A 781 -21.47 -32.49 13.94
N GLU A 782 -21.03 -32.83 12.72
CA GLU A 782 -20.18 -33.99 12.47
C GLU A 782 -18.77 -33.80 13.05
N ILE A 783 -18.17 -32.61 12.87
CA ILE A 783 -16.91 -32.25 13.52
C ILE A 783 -17.08 -32.28 15.04
N GLY A 784 -18.17 -31.69 15.57
CA GLY A 784 -18.46 -31.70 17.00
C GLY A 784 -18.59 -33.12 17.55
N ALA A 785 -19.25 -34.02 16.82
CA ALA A 785 -19.37 -35.43 17.17
C ALA A 785 -17.99 -36.11 17.19
N LYS A 786 -17.13 -35.87 16.19
CA LYS A 786 -15.77 -36.44 16.15
C LYS A 786 -14.85 -35.90 17.23
N LEU A 787 -14.93 -34.61 17.55
CA LEU A 787 -14.18 -34.01 18.66
C LEU A 787 -14.56 -34.66 20.01
N LYS A 788 -15.86 -34.93 20.23
CA LYS A 788 -16.36 -35.63 21.42
C LYS A 788 -15.98 -37.12 21.41
N GLU A 789 -16.14 -37.81 20.29
CA GLU A 789 -15.82 -39.24 20.14
C GLU A 789 -14.34 -39.52 20.48
N TYR A 790 -13.44 -38.62 20.07
CA TYR A 790 -12.01 -38.77 20.29
C TYR A 790 -11.49 -38.15 21.59
N ASP A 791 -12.38 -37.60 22.44
CA ASP A 791 -12.09 -36.81 23.66
C ASP A 791 -11.00 -35.76 23.41
N ILE A 792 -11.14 -35.00 22.32
CA ILE A 792 -10.18 -33.95 21.95
C ILE A 792 -10.35 -32.77 22.91
N ARG A 793 -9.25 -32.38 23.55
CA ARG A 793 -9.18 -31.32 24.55
C ARG A 793 -8.34 -30.15 24.05
N SER A 794 -8.42 -29.03 24.76
CA SER A 794 -7.57 -27.86 24.53
C SER A 794 -6.08 -28.26 24.56
N PRO A 795 -5.31 -28.04 23.48
CA PRO A 795 -3.89 -28.43 23.40
C PRO A 795 -3.02 -27.79 24.47
N ASP A 796 -3.36 -26.56 24.86
CA ASP A 796 -2.53 -25.74 25.72
C ASP A 796 -2.82 -25.98 27.23
N THR A 797 -4.04 -26.44 27.58
CA THR A 797 -4.50 -26.54 28.98
C THR A 797 -5.06 -27.92 29.38
N GLY A 798 -5.43 -28.77 28.41
CA GLY A 798 -6.13 -30.03 28.65
C GLY A 798 -7.61 -29.89 29.06
N ASN A 799 -8.17 -28.67 29.05
CA ASN A 799 -9.57 -28.43 29.38
C ASN A 799 -10.54 -28.94 28.28
N HIS A 800 -11.81 -29.06 28.64
CA HIS A 800 -12.89 -29.28 27.69
C HIS A 800 -13.07 -28.08 26.75
N ILE A 801 -13.50 -28.38 25.53
CA ILE A 801 -13.76 -27.41 24.47
C ILE A 801 -15.26 -27.37 24.17
N SER A 802 -15.75 -26.22 23.73
CA SER A 802 -17.14 -26.05 23.29
C SER A 802 -17.45 -26.85 22.02
N ASP A 803 -18.74 -26.93 21.67
CA ASP A 803 -19.17 -27.35 20.34
C ASP A 803 -18.65 -26.38 19.26
N PRO A 804 -18.41 -26.86 18.02
CA PRO A 804 -18.01 -26.00 16.90
C PRO A 804 -19.12 -25.00 16.54
N TYR A 805 -18.76 -23.74 16.32
CA TYR A 805 -19.65 -22.68 15.83
C TYR A 805 -18.97 -21.80 14.77
N PRO A 806 -19.71 -21.20 13.83
CA PRO A 806 -19.12 -20.42 12.75
C PRO A 806 -18.53 -19.10 13.25
N PHE A 807 -17.39 -18.73 12.68
CA PHE A 807 -16.70 -17.47 12.92
C PHE A 807 -16.32 -16.83 11.58
N ASN A 808 -16.73 -15.57 11.37
CA ASN A 808 -16.43 -14.83 10.15
C ASN A 808 -14.96 -14.37 10.14
N LEU A 809 -14.23 -14.74 9.09
CA LEU A 809 -12.81 -14.43 8.95
C LEU A 809 -12.55 -13.02 8.38
N MET A 810 -13.56 -12.18 8.15
CA MET A 810 -13.35 -10.82 7.66
C MET A 810 -13.25 -9.81 8.82
N PHE A 811 -12.35 -8.84 8.71
CA PHE A 811 -12.28 -7.73 9.65
C PHE A 811 -13.41 -6.74 9.37
N GLN A 812 -14.39 -6.68 10.27
CA GLN A 812 -15.52 -5.75 10.15
C GLN A 812 -15.17 -4.35 10.67
N THR A 813 -15.82 -3.33 10.08
CA THR A 813 -15.77 -1.92 10.47
C THR A 813 -17.06 -1.19 10.06
N SER A 814 -17.13 0.12 10.30
CA SER A 814 -18.20 1.00 9.83
C SER A 814 -17.65 2.18 9.03
N ILE A 815 -18.22 2.40 7.84
CA ILE A 815 -17.76 3.42 6.88
C ILE A 815 -18.56 4.71 7.02
N GLY A 816 -17.85 5.80 7.26
CA GLY A 816 -18.40 7.13 7.41
C GLY A 816 -18.97 7.40 8.80
N PRO A 817 -19.29 8.67 9.08
CA PRO A 817 -19.64 9.10 10.42
C PRO A 817 -21.05 8.75 10.88
N SER A 818 -21.95 8.37 9.96
CA SER A 818 -23.31 7.98 10.33
C SER A 818 -23.37 6.61 11.02
N GLY A 819 -22.29 5.81 10.91
CA GLY A 819 -22.25 4.43 11.39
C GLY A 819 -23.13 3.45 10.59
N MET A 820 -23.89 3.95 9.59
CA MET A 820 -24.95 3.19 8.91
C MET A 820 -24.45 2.35 7.73
N LEU A 821 -23.20 2.52 7.29
CA LEU A 821 -22.64 1.78 6.17
C LEU A 821 -21.64 0.73 6.70
N PRO A 822 -22.08 -0.51 6.95
CA PRO A 822 -21.17 -1.59 7.35
C PRO A 822 -20.15 -1.86 6.24
N GLY A 823 -18.91 -2.13 6.65
CA GLY A 823 -17.83 -2.44 5.75
C GLY A 823 -16.87 -3.47 6.35
N TYR A 824 -15.99 -3.97 5.50
CA TYR A 824 -14.95 -4.92 5.89
C TYR A 824 -13.63 -4.50 5.25
N LEU A 825 -12.51 -4.97 5.82
CA LEU A 825 -11.27 -5.07 5.06
C LEU A 825 -11.37 -6.27 4.12
N ARG A 826 -11.01 -6.07 2.85
CA ARG A 826 -11.17 -7.08 1.80
C ARG A 826 -10.39 -8.38 2.11
N PRO A 827 -10.97 -9.57 1.87
CA PRO A 827 -10.30 -10.85 2.03
C PRO A 827 -9.44 -11.27 0.82
N GLU A 828 -9.65 -10.62 -0.33
CA GLU A 828 -8.96 -10.80 -1.61
C GLU A 828 -8.94 -9.45 -2.38
N THR A 829 -8.18 -9.36 -3.47
CA THR A 829 -8.10 -8.15 -4.32
C THR A 829 -8.99 -8.22 -5.57
N ALA A 830 -9.37 -9.42 -6.02
CA ALA A 830 -10.17 -9.67 -7.23
C ALA A 830 -11.48 -8.84 -7.32
N GLN A 831 -12.18 -8.65 -6.19
CA GLN A 831 -13.46 -7.95 -6.14
C GLN A 831 -13.41 -6.52 -6.70
N GLY A 832 -12.30 -5.80 -6.51
CA GLY A 832 -12.12 -4.46 -7.08
C GLY A 832 -12.12 -4.51 -8.62
N ILE A 833 -11.43 -5.51 -9.19
CA ILE A 833 -11.32 -5.72 -10.63
C ILE A 833 -12.69 -6.06 -11.25
N PHE A 834 -13.48 -6.92 -10.60
CA PHE A 834 -14.81 -7.28 -11.10
C PHE A 834 -15.78 -6.10 -11.09
N VAL A 835 -15.75 -5.30 -10.02
CA VAL A 835 -16.59 -4.10 -9.90
C VAL A 835 -16.22 -3.05 -10.95
N ASP A 836 -14.95 -2.98 -11.34
CA ASP A 836 -14.44 -2.08 -12.38
C ASP A 836 -14.42 -2.67 -13.80
N PHE A 837 -15.02 -3.85 -14.01
CA PHE A 837 -14.97 -4.56 -15.29
C PHE A 837 -15.34 -3.69 -16.49
N GLU A 838 -16.44 -2.93 -16.40
CA GLU A 838 -16.89 -2.06 -17.50
C GLU A 838 -15.83 -1.00 -17.84
N GLU A 839 -15.24 -0.36 -16.84
CA GLU A 839 -14.22 0.68 -17.04
C GLU A 839 -12.95 0.11 -17.65
N LEU A 840 -12.57 -1.10 -17.26
CA LEU A 840 -11.39 -1.81 -17.77
C LEU A 840 -11.60 -2.36 -19.18
N TYR A 841 -12.78 -2.92 -19.45
CA TYR A 841 -13.17 -3.38 -20.79
C TYR A 841 -13.20 -2.21 -21.78
N ASN A 842 -13.77 -1.07 -21.38
CA ASN A 842 -13.77 0.17 -22.15
C ASN A 842 -12.34 0.70 -22.36
N TYR A 843 -11.49 0.66 -21.34
CA TYR A 843 -10.09 1.06 -21.46
C TYR A 843 -9.31 0.18 -22.45
N ASN A 844 -9.62 -1.11 -22.48
CA ASN A 844 -9.06 -2.06 -23.44
C ASN A 844 -9.66 -1.92 -24.86
N GLY A 845 -10.60 -1.01 -25.04
CA GLY A 845 -11.24 -0.73 -26.33
C GLY A 845 -12.27 -1.77 -26.73
N GLU A 846 -13.00 -2.32 -25.74
CA GLU A 846 -14.11 -3.26 -25.90
C GLU A 846 -13.69 -4.53 -26.67
N LYS A 847 -12.57 -5.12 -26.23
CA LYS A 847 -11.99 -6.33 -26.84
C LYS A 847 -11.67 -7.36 -25.77
N LEU A 848 -11.96 -8.61 -26.12
CA LEU A 848 -11.48 -9.81 -25.43
C LEU A 848 -10.45 -10.55 -26.31
N PRO A 849 -9.56 -11.35 -25.69
CA PRO A 849 -9.35 -11.42 -24.25
C PRO A 849 -8.58 -10.19 -23.72
N PHE A 850 -8.71 -9.91 -22.42
CA PHE A 850 -7.86 -8.94 -21.72
C PHE A 850 -7.64 -9.37 -20.28
N ALA A 851 -6.55 -8.91 -19.67
CA ALA A 851 -6.30 -9.15 -18.26
C ALA A 851 -6.21 -7.83 -17.49
N ALA A 852 -6.77 -7.84 -16.29
CA ALA A 852 -6.51 -6.84 -15.27
C ALA A 852 -5.74 -7.50 -14.11
N ALA A 853 -4.99 -6.70 -13.37
CA ALA A 853 -4.14 -7.19 -12.29
C ALA A 853 -4.14 -6.21 -11.12
N GLN A 854 -3.99 -6.73 -9.90
CA GLN A 854 -3.89 -5.90 -8.71
C GLN A 854 -2.83 -6.46 -7.76
N ILE A 855 -2.04 -5.56 -7.17
CA ILE A 855 -1.15 -5.88 -6.05
C ILE A 855 -1.61 -5.08 -4.85
N GLY A 856 -1.89 -5.74 -3.73
CA GLY A 856 -2.32 -5.05 -2.53
C GLY A 856 -2.44 -5.93 -1.31
N GLN A 857 -2.72 -5.30 -0.17
CA GLN A 857 -2.99 -6.03 1.07
C GLN A 857 -4.37 -6.68 1.03
N ALA A 858 -4.47 -7.87 1.60
CA ALA A 858 -5.68 -8.60 1.89
C ALA A 858 -5.67 -9.05 3.35
N PHE A 859 -6.85 -9.22 3.92
CA PHE A 859 -7.03 -9.37 5.35
C PHE A 859 -7.91 -10.57 5.68
N ARG A 860 -7.42 -11.46 6.53
CA ARG A 860 -8.17 -12.62 7.02
C ARG A 860 -7.98 -12.70 8.53
N ASN A 861 -9.03 -12.53 9.30
CA ASN A 861 -9.01 -12.54 10.76
C ASN A 861 -8.86 -13.97 11.32
N GLU A 862 -7.74 -14.61 10.97
CA GLU A 862 -7.42 -16.00 11.26
C GLU A 862 -7.58 -16.34 12.75
N ILE A 863 -8.22 -17.49 13.00
CA ILE A 863 -8.55 -17.98 14.34
C ILE A 863 -7.27 -18.27 15.14
N SER A 864 -6.33 -19.03 14.57
CA SER A 864 -5.08 -19.40 15.24
C SER A 864 -3.88 -19.42 14.28
N PRO A 865 -3.30 -18.25 13.95
CA PRO A 865 -2.14 -18.15 13.06
C PRO A 865 -0.86 -18.63 13.78
N ARG A 866 -0.41 -19.86 13.51
CA ARG A 866 0.74 -20.52 14.19
C ARG A 866 1.94 -20.86 13.28
N GLN A 867 1.95 -20.43 12.00
CA GLN A 867 2.93 -20.87 10.98
C GLN A 867 3.78 -19.73 10.39
N GLY A 868 4.17 -18.75 11.21
CA GLY A 868 4.98 -17.62 10.73
C GLY A 868 4.28 -16.84 9.61
N LEU A 869 5.02 -16.52 8.56
CA LEU A 869 4.52 -15.83 7.36
C LEU A 869 3.58 -16.67 6.48
N LEU A 870 3.43 -17.98 6.73
CA LEU A 870 2.59 -18.86 5.91
C LEU A 870 1.09 -18.69 6.20
N ARG A 871 0.75 -18.28 7.42
CA ARG A 871 -0.62 -18.05 7.89
C ARG A 871 -0.67 -16.82 8.76
N VAL A 872 -1.11 -15.71 8.16
CA VAL A 872 -1.10 -14.37 8.73
C VAL A 872 -2.46 -13.71 8.55
N ARG A 873 -2.71 -12.65 9.31
CA ARG A 873 -3.97 -11.90 9.27
C ARG A 873 -4.00 -10.78 8.24
N GLU A 874 -2.81 -10.34 7.83
CA GLU A 874 -2.60 -9.34 6.80
C GLU A 874 -1.47 -9.83 5.91
N PHE A 875 -1.69 -9.84 4.60
CA PHE A 875 -0.70 -10.28 3.62
C PHE A 875 -0.94 -9.64 2.27
N THR A 876 0.15 -9.53 1.52
CA THR A 876 0.11 -9.00 0.16
C THR A 876 -0.26 -10.10 -0.82
N LEU A 877 -1.30 -9.85 -1.59
CA LEU A 877 -1.68 -10.62 -2.76
C LEU A 877 -1.23 -9.88 -4.03
N ALA A 878 -0.95 -10.66 -5.06
CA ALA A 878 -0.92 -10.19 -6.43
C ALA A 878 -1.88 -11.09 -7.21
N GLU A 879 -2.95 -10.53 -7.79
CA GLU A 879 -3.99 -11.29 -8.48
C GLU A 879 -4.16 -10.78 -9.90
N ILE A 880 -4.59 -11.68 -10.78
CA ILE A 880 -4.80 -11.41 -12.21
C ILE A 880 -6.17 -11.95 -12.56
N GLU A 881 -7.05 -11.11 -13.09
CA GLU A 881 -8.30 -11.55 -13.71
C GLU A 881 -8.15 -11.51 -15.23
N HIS A 882 -8.05 -12.69 -15.85
CA HIS A 882 -7.97 -12.80 -17.30
C HIS A 882 -9.34 -13.12 -17.89
N PHE A 883 -9.98 -12.09 -18.44
CA PHE A 883 -11.29 -12.16 -19.09
C PHE A 883 -11.16 -12.72 -20.51
N VAL A 884 -11.89 -13.79 -20.78
CA VAL A 884 -11.90 -14.51 -22.06
C VAL A 884 -13.32 -14.79 -22.53
N ASP A 885 -13.45 -15.10 -23.82
CA ASP A 885 -14.70 -15.64 -24.35
C ASP A 885 -14.96 -17.03 -23.75
N PRO A 886 -16.14 -17.30 -23.16
CA PRO A 886 -16.47 -18.63 -22.65
C PRO A 886 -16.38 -19.74 -23.70
N GLU A 887 -16.63 -19.43 -24.98
CA GLU A 887 -16.62 -20.38 -26.09
C GLU A 887 -15.23 -20.52 -26.76
N ASP A 888 -14.31 -19.57 -26.52
CA ASP A 888 -12.92 -19.62 -27.00
C ASP A 888 -11.93 -19.32 -25.87
N LYS A 889 -11.46 -20.39 -25.23
CA LYS A 889 -10.40 -20.36 -24.20
C LYS A 889 -9.02 -20.74 -24.74
N SER A 890 -8.79 -20.62 -26.05
CA SER A 890 -7.45 -20.76 -26.63
C SER A 890 -6.52 -19.62 -26.20
N HIS A 891 -5.19 -19.85 -26.18
CA HIS A 891 -4.26 -18.80 -25.80
C HIS A 891 -3.10 -18.66 -26.81
N PRO A 892 -2.96 -17.51 -27.50
CA PRO A 892 -2.04 -17.37 -28.63
C PRO A 892 -0.56 -17.53 -28.25
N LYS A 893 -0.22 -17.39 -26.96
CA LYS A 893 1.14 -17.56 -26.43
C LYS A 893 1.37 -18.90 -25.72
N PHE A 894 0.39 -19.81 -25.71
CA PHE A 894 0.54 -21.13 -25.08
C PHE A 894 1.76 -21.89 -25.62
N VAL A 895 2.03 -21.77 -26.93
CA VAL A 895 3.23 -22.33 -27.59
C VAL A 895 4.56 -21.99 -26.92
N HIS A 896 4.65 -20.86 -26.20
CA HIS A 896 5.88 -20.47 -25.50
C HIS A 896 6.14 -21.23 -24.20
N VAL A 897 5.13 -21.91 -23.66
CA VAL A 897 5.21 -22.70 -22.42
C VAL A 897 4.80 -24.16 -22.63
N ALA A 898 4.23 -24.50 -23.79
CA ALA A 898 3.75 -25.83 -24.16
C ALA A 898 4.73 -26.98 -23.86
N ASN A 899 6.03 -26.75 -24.09
CA ASN A 899 7.08 -27.78 -23.90
C ASN A 899 7.67 -27.82 -22.49
N LEU A 900 7.11 -27.07 -21.53
CA LEU A 900 7.57 -27.16 -20.15
C LEU A 900 7.15 -28.50 -19.56
N GLU A 901 8.11 -29.15 -18.92
CA GLU A 901 7.91 -30.36 -18.14
C GLU A 901 7.74 -29.97 -16.66
N LEU A 902 6.59 -30.32 -16.09
CA LEU A 902 6.17 -29.89 -14.75
C LEU A 902 5.80 -31.09 -13.89
N LEU A 903 6.06 -31.00 -12.58
CA LEU A 903 5.54 -31.97 -11.62
C LEU A 903 4.05 -31.67 -11.37
N MET A 904 3.17 -32.52 -11.90
CA MET A 904 1.72 -32.34 -11.84
C MET A 904 1.06 -33.40 -10.95
N PHE A 905 0.01 -33.02 -10.23
CA PHE A 905 -0.77 -33.90 -9.37
C PHE A 905 -2.27 -33.83 -9.71
N PRO A 906 -2.70 -34.48 -10.80
CA PRO A 906 -4.11 -34.48 -11.24
C PRO A 906 -5.04 -35.16 -10.21
N ARG A 907 -6.35 -34.85 -10.30
CA ARG A 907 -7.38 -35.43 -9.41
C ARG A 907 -7.35 -36.96 -9.38
N GLU A 908 -7.22 -37.60 -10.54
CA GLU A 908 -7.22 -39.06 -10.66
C GLU A 908 -6.05 -39.70 -9.89
N GLU A 909 -4.86 -39.09 -9.92
CA GLU A 909 -3.70 -39.58 -9.19
C GLU A 909 -3.86 -39.37 -7.68
N GLN A 910 -4.46 -38.26 -7.25
CA GLN A 910 -4.80 -37.98 -5.86
C GLN A 910 -5.77 -39.03 -5.30
N LEU A 911 -6.88 -39.27 -5.99
CA LEU A 911 -7.90 -40.25 -5.59
C LEU A 911 -7.37 -41.69 -5.61
N ALA A 912 -6.42 -41.98 -6.51
CA ALA A 912 -5.74 -43.28 -6.55
C ALA A 912 -4.66 -43.44 -5.47
N GLY A 913 -4.40 -42.43 -4.64
CA GLY A 913 -3.35 -42.45 -3.61
C GLY A 913 -1.93 -42.52 -4.18
N LYS A 914 -1.73 -42.04 -5.41
CA LYS A 914 -0.44 -42.03 -6.11
C LYS A 914 0.29 -40.71 -5.86
N SER A 915 1.55 -40.63 -6.28
CA SER A 915 2.35 -39.40 -6.22
C SER A 915 2.15 -38.53 -7.47
N ALA A 916 2.51 -37.25 -7.36
CA ALA A 916 2.65 -36.36 -8.50
C ALA A 916 3.62 -36.95 -9.55
N LYS A 917 3.40 -36.61 -10.83
CA LYS A 917 4.17 -37.11 -11.98
C LYS A 917 4.64 -35.97 -12.86
N SER A 918 5.80 -36.17 -13.48
CA SER A 918 6.31 -35.27 -14.51
C SER A 918 5.44 -35.35 -15.75
N MET A 919 4.96 -34.21 -16.27
CA MET A 919 4.13 -34.13 -17.46
C MET A 919 4.53 -32.93 -18.32
N ILE A 920 4.50 -33.12 -19.64
CA ILE A 920 4.66 -32.01 -20.59
C ILE A 920 3.34 -31.25 -20.69
N LEU A 921 3.38 -29.94 -20.53
CA LEU A 921 2.20 -29.08 -20.43
C LEU A 921 1.26 -29.19 -21.65
N SER A 922 1.80 -29.28 -22.87
CA SER A 922 1.00 -29.49 -24.09
C SER A 922 0.27 -30.82 -24.09
N GLU A 923 0.89 -31.88 -23.57
CA GLU A 923 0.25 -33.18 -23.48
C GLU A 923 -0.90 -33.16 -22.48
N ALA A 924 -0.69 -32.52 -21.32
CA ALA A 924 -1.71 -32.40 -20.28
C ALA A 924 -2.95 -31.65 -20.80
N VAL A 925 -2.77 -30.58 -21.57
CA VAL A 925 -3.88 -29.86 -22.23
C VAL A 925 -4.53 -30.75 -23.31
N SER A 926 -3.76 -31.39 -24.18
CA SER A 926 -4.30 -32.22 -25.27
C SER A 926 -5.11 -33.43 -24.78
N LYS A 927 -4.77 -33.96 -23.59
CA LYS A 927 -5.45 -35.09 -22.94
C LYS A 927 -6.65 -34.65 -22.09
N GLY A 928 -6.93 -33.34 -22.01
CA GLY A 928 -8.01 -32.79 -21.18
C GLY A 928 -7.74 -32.84 -19.67
N ILE A 929 -6.51 -33.11 -19.25
CA ILE A 929 -6.13 -33.09 -17.82
C ILE A 929 -6.19 -31.64 -17.31
N ILE A 930 -5.64 -30.71 -18.10
CA ILE A 930 -5.84 -29.27 -17.94
C ILE A 930 -6.94 -28.87 -18.93
N ASN A 931 -7.96 -28.17 -18.44
CA ASN A 931 -9.18 -27.92 -19.21
C ASN A 931 -8.95 -27.15 -20.53
N ASN A 932 -8.06 -26.15 -20.57
CA ASN A 932 -7.85 -25.32 -21.75
C ASN A 932 -6.42 -24.72 -21.83
N GLU A 933 -6.08 -24.17 -23.00
CA GLU A 933 -4.76 -23.57 -23.26
C GLU A 933 -4.50 -22.32 -22.42
N THR A 934 -5.52 -21.53 -22.07
CA THR A 934 -5.37 -20.33 -21.24
C THR A 934 -4.95 -20.69 -19.82
N LEU A 935 -5.62 -21.66 -19.21
CA LEU A 935 -5.26 -22.20 -17.90
C LEU A 935 -3.85 -22.81 -17.94
N GLY A 936 -3.55 -23.60 -18.97
CA GLY A 936 -2.21 -24.14 -19.22
C GLY A 936 -1.15 -23.04 -19.35
N TYR A 937 -1.45 -21.95 -20.07
CA TYR A 937 -0.52 -20.83 -20.24
C TYR A 937 -0.14 -20.21 -18.90
N PHE A 938 -1.12 -19.93 -18.04
CA PHE A 938 -0.85 -19.35 -16.72
C PHE A 938 -0.10 -20.32 -15.80
N ILE A 939 -0.40 -21.63 -15.81
CA ILE A 939 0.40 -22.64 -15.11
C ILE A 939 1.87 -22.57 -15.52
N GLY A 940 2.15 -22.56 -16.83
CA GLY A 940 3.51 -22.46 -17.36
C GLY A 940 4.20 -21.12 -16.99
N ARG A 941 3.46 -20.01 -16.98
CA ARG A 941 4.00 -18.70 -16.59
C ARG A 941 4.28 -18.60 -15.10
N VAL A 942 3.45 -19.21 -14.25
CA VAL A 942 3.67 -19.32 -12.80
C VAL A 942 4.92 -20.15 -12.52
N TYR A 943 5.09 -21.30 -13.19
CA TYR A 943 6.31 -22.11 -13.07
C TYR A 943 7.57 -21.30 -13.41
N LEU A 944 7.57 -20.59 -14.54
CA LEU A 944 8.71 -19.75 -14.96
C LEU A 944 8.97 -18.59 -14.00
N PHE A 945 7.94 -18.05 -13.36
CA PHE A 945 8.09 -16.99 -12.36
C PHE A 945 8.78 -17.54 -11.10
N LEU A 946 8.21 -18.59 -10.50
CA LEU A 946 8.70 -19.17 -9.25
C LEU A 946 10.13 -19.71 -9.38
N THR A 947 10.43 -20.42 -10.46
CA THR A 947 11.78 -20.96 -10.70
C THR A 947 12.82 -19.86 -10.93
N ARG A 948 12.46 -18.74 -11.56
CA ARG A 948 13.36 -17.58 -11.72
C ARG A 948 13.58 -16.78 -10.44
N LEU A 949 12.61 -16.78 -9.53
CA LEU A 949 12.79 -16.21 -8.19
C LEU A 949 13.84 -16.98 -7.38
N GLY A 950 14.07 -18.25 -7.69
CA GLY A 950 14.96 -19.15 -6.97
C GLY A 950 14.26 -20.32 -6.27
N ILE A 951 12.97 -20.55 -6.54
CA ILE A 951 12.27 -21.75 -6.03
C ILE A 951 12.81 -22.99 -6.75
N ASP A 952 13.31 -23.94 -5.97
CA ASP A 952 13.68 -25.27 -6.47
C ASP A 952 12.52 -25.95 -7.21
N LYS A 953 12.74 -26.27 -8.50
CA LYS A 953 11.77 -26.90 -9.39
C LYS A 953 11.38 -28.31 -8.95
N ASP A 954 12.27 -29.02 -8.24
CA ASP A 954 12.03 -30.41 -7.80
C ASP A 954 11.14 -30.42 -6.55
N ARG A 955 10.98 -29.26 -5.90
CA ARG A 955 10.12 -28.99 -4.74
C ARG A 955 8.94 -28.07 -5.08
N LEU A 956 8.58 -28.00 -6.35
CA LEU A 956 7.44 -27.25 -6.87
C LEU A 956 6.54 -28.21 -7.64
N ARG A 957 5.25 -28.26 -7.30
CA ARG A 957 4.25 -29.06 -8.01
C ARG A 957 2.99 -28.26 -8.30
N PHE A 958 2.20 -28.73 -9.26
CA PHE A 958 0.87 -28.20 -9.57
C PHE A 958 -0.19 -29.25 -9.19
N ARG A 959 -1.00 -28.97 -8.17
CA ARG A 959 -2.05 -29.87 -7.67
C ARG A 959 -3.42 -29.42 -8.15
N GLN A 960 -4.18 -30.33 -8.74
CA GLN A 960 -5.55 -30.03 -9.17
C GLN A 960 -6.52 -30.15 -7.99
N HIS A 961 -7.48 -29.24 -7.84
CA HIS A 961 -8.51 -29.37 -6.80
C HIS A 961 -9.40 -30.59 -7.03
N LEU A 962 -9.78 -31.27 -5.95
CA LEU A 962 -10.80 -32.34 -5.98
C LEU A 962 -12.21 -31.75 -6.15
N PRO A 963 -13.21 -32.53 -6.60
CA PRO A 963 -14.56 -32.01 -6.85
C PRO A 963 -15.24 -31.37 -5.63
N ASN A 964 -14.87 -31.78 -4.42
CA ASN A 964 -15.37 -31.23 -3.16
C ASN A 964 -14.64 -29.95 -2.71
N GLU A 965 -13.37 -29.79 -3.10
CA GLU A 965 -12.57 -28.59 -2.85
C GLU A 965 -12.88 -27.46 -3.85
N MET A 966 -13.37 -27.83 -5.04
CA MET A 966 -13.74 -26.86 -6.07
C MET A 966 -14.84 -25.94 -5.58
N ALA A 967 -14.61 -24.63 -5.72
CA ALA A 967 -15.70 -23.67 -5.58
C ALA A 967 -16.84 -24.05 -6.55
N HIS A 968 -18.09 -24.00 -6.07
CA HIS A 968 -19.29 -24.37 -6.83
C HIS A 968 -19.44 -23.73 -8.23
N TYR A 969 -18.67 -22.69 -8.54
CA TYR A 969 -18.66 -21.98 -9.83
C TYR A 969 -17.40 -22.21 -10.69
N ALA A 970 -16.37 -22.87 -10.15
CA ALA A 970 -15.11 -23.10 -10.87
C ALA A 970 -15.25 -24.27 -11.85
N ALA A 971 -14.69 -24.12 -13.05
CA ALA A 971 -14.66 -25.20 -14.05
C ALA A 971 -13.45 -26.13 -13.85
N ASP A 972 -12.30 -25.56 -13.47
CA ASP A 972 -11.07 -26.28 -13.12
C ASP A 972 -10.23 -25.38 -12.20
N CYS A 973 -9.40 -25.97 -11.35
CA CYS A 973 -8.53 -25.21 -10.44
C CYS A 973 -7.24 -25.98 -10.15
N TRP A 974 -6.12 -25.27 -10.20
CA TRP A 974 -4.78 -25.81 -9.97
C TRP A 974 -3.99 -24.92 -9.01
N ASP A 975 -3.41 -25.53 -7.99
CA ASP A 975 -2.54 -24.85 -7.03
C ASP A 975 -1.08 -25.11 -7.37
N ALA A 976 -0.28 -24.05 -7.48
CA ALA A 976 1.18 -24.17 -7.39
C ALA A 976 1.57 -24.31 -5.91
N GLU A 977 1.97 -25.52 -5.53
CA GLU A 977 2.42 -25.85 -4.17
C GLU A 977 3.94 -25.94 -4.11
N ILE A 978 4.53 -25.33 -3.09
CA ILE A 978 5.96 -25.37 -2.83
C ILE A 978 6.20 -26.18 -1.56
N GLU A 979 7.07 -27.20 -1.61
CA GLU A 979 7.40 -27.99 -0.43
C GLU A 979 8.36 -27.23 0.47
N CYS A 980 7.95 -26.90 1.69
CA CYS A 980 8.81 -26.33 2.74
C CYS A 980 8.90 -27.26 3.96
N SER A 981 9.52 -26.80 5.05
CA SER A 981 9.63 -27.55 6.30
C SER A 981 8.27 -27.92 6.91
N TYR A 982 7.21 -27.16 6.59
CA TYR A 982 5.81 -27.43 6.97
C TYR A 982 5.06 -28.38 6.02
N GLY A 983 5.69 -28.85 4.94
CA GLY A 983 5.08 -29.67 3.89
C GLY A 983 4.78 -28.87 2.62
N TRP A 984 3.87 -29.39 1.79
CA TRP A 984 3.41 -28.72 0.58
C TRP A 984 2.48 -27.57 0.93
N ILE A 985 2.85 -26.35 0.53
CA ILE A 985 2.09 -25.14 0.79
C ILE A 985 1.64 -24.52 -0.52
N GLU A 986 0.34 -24.34 -0.67
CA GLU A 986 -0.27 -23.55 -1.74
C GLU A 986 0.27 -22.12 -1.71
N CYS A 987 0.96 -21.72 -2.77
CA CYS A 987 1.53 -20.39 -2.91
C CYS A 987 0.88 -19.58 -4.03
N VAL A 988 0.30 -20.26 -5.02
CA VAL A 988 -0.47 -19.63 -6.11
C VAL A 988 -1.68 -20.49 -6.44
N GLY A 989 -2.89 -19.97 -6.31
CA GLY A 989 -4.11 -20.60 -6.83
C GLY A 989 -4.31 -20.19 -8.30
N ILE A 990 -4.72 -21.11 -9.16
CA ILE A 990 -4.98 -20.86 -10.59
C ILE A 990 -6.34 -21.44 -10.95
N ALA A 991 -7.37 -20.61 -10.87
CA ALA A 991 -8.76 -21.02 -11.02
C ALA A 991 -9.36 -20.58 -12.36
N ASP A 992 -10.23 -21.42 -12.94
CA ASP A 992 -11.19 -21.02 -13.98
C ASP A 992 -12.53 -20.74 -13.29
N ARG A 993 -12.80 -19.48 -12.94
CA ARG A 993 -13.98 -19.04 -12.17
C ARG A 993 -15.25 -18.94 -13.01
N SER A 994 -15.19 -19.35 -14.28
CA SER A 994 -16.27 -19.15 -15.25
C SER A 994 -16.75 -17.68 -15.25
N ALA A 995 -18.05 -17.44 -15.26
CA ALA A 995 -18.66 -16.11 -15.33
C ALA A 995 -19.36 -15.68 -14.03
N TYR A 996 -19.07 -16.36 -12.91
CA TYR A 996 -19.83 -16.21 -11.67
C TYR A 996 -19.79 -14.80 -11.09
N ASP A 997 -18.61 -14.23 -10.87
CA ASP A 997 -18.44 -12.94 -10.19
C ASP A 997 -19.14 -11.80 -10.94
N LEU A 998 -18.96 -11.74 -12.26
CA LEU A 998 -19.63 -10.74 -13.10
C LEU A 998 -21.15 -10.88 -13.05
N ARG A 999 -21.69 -12.11 -13.09
CA ARG A 999 -23.15 -12.35 -12.97
C ARG A 999 -23.67 -11.93 -11.60
N ALA A 1000 -22.99 -12.36 -10.53
CA ALA A 1000 -23.40 -12.06 -9.16
C ALA A 1000 -23.42 -10.55 -8.89
N HIS A 1001 -22.40 -9.81 -9.36
CA HIS A 1001 -22.39 -8.36 -9.28
C HIS A 1001 -23.45 -7.72 -10.16
N SER A 1002 -23.67 -8.19 -11.39
CA SER A 1002 -24.74 -7.68 -12.25
C SER A 1002 -26.13 -7.85 -11.66
N GLU A 1003 -26.43 -9.03 -11.12
CA GLU A 1003 -27.70 -9.31 -10.47
C GLU A 1003 -27.90 -8.44 -9.22
N LYS A 1004 -26.84 -8.26 -8.41
CA LYS A 1004 -26.95 -7.51 -7.16
C LYS A 1004 -27.00 -5.99 -7.35
N SER A 1005 -26.24 -5.47 -8.32
CA SER A 1005 -26.16 -4.03 -8.62
C SER A 1005 -27.23 -3.56 -9.60
N CYS A 1006 -27.86 -4.48 -10.34
CA CYS A 1006 -28.69 -4.21 -11.50
C CYS A 1006 -27.95 -3.48 -12.64
N VAL A 1007 -26.60 -3.60 -12.70
CA VAL A 1007 -25.77 -3.05 -13.78
C VAL A 1007 -25.21 -4.20 -14.64
N PRO A 1008 -25.49 -4.23 -15.96
CA PRO A 1008 -25.03 -5.32 -16.82
C PRO A 1008 -23.52 -5.28 -17.06
N LEU A 1009 -22.82 -6.36 -16.69
CA LEU A 1009 -21.37 -6.55 -16.89
C LEU A 1009 -21.15 -7.58 -18.00
N PHE A 1010 -21.29 -7.14 -19.25
CA PHE A 1010 -21.18 -7.99 -20.44
C PHE A 1010 -20.08 -7.52 -21.39
N ALA A 1011 -19.54 -8.47 -22.14
CA ALA A 1011 -18.71 -8.21 -23.30
C ALA A 1011 -19.52 -8.43 -24.59
N CYS A 1012 -18.99 -7.94 -25.71
CA CYS A 1012 -19.63 -8.09 -27.01
C CYS A 1012 -18.78 -8.95 -27.96
N ALA A 1013 -19.40 -9.98 -28.53
CA ALA A 1013 -18.86 -10.72 -29.67
C ALA A 1013 -19.11 -9.92 -30.95
N LYS A 1014 -18.05 -9.41 -31.57
CA LYS A 1014 -18.13 -8.92 -32.94
C LYS A 1014 -18.27 -10.11 -33.88
N SER A 1015 -19.47 -10.38 -34.37
CA SER A 1015 -19.64 -11.28 -35.51
C SER A 1015 -19.04 -10.62 -36.75
N LEU A 1016 -18.18 -11.34 -37.48
CA LEU A 1016 -17.60 -10.86 -38.74
C LEU A 1016 -18.64 -10.74 -39.85
N GLU A 1017 -19.78 -11.44 -39.72
CA GLU A 1017 -20.92 -11.37 -40.63
C GLU A 1017 -22.23 -11.21 -39.84
N PRO A 1018 -23.15 -10.31 -40.24
CA PRO A 1018 -24.47 -10.21 -39.62
C PRO A 1018 -25.20 -11.55 -39.75
N ARG A 1019 -25.60 -12.14 -38.62
CA ARG A 1019 -26.46 -13.33 -38.63
C ARG A 1019 -27.91 -12.87 -38.71
N GLU A 1020 -28.59 -13.21 -39.80
CA GLU A 1020 -30.04 -13.10 -39.88
C GLU A 1020 -30.66 -14.20 -39.01
N VAL A 1021 -31.36 -13.81 -37.94
CA VAL A 1021 -32.12 -14.74 -37.12
C VAL A 1021 -33.59 -14.38 -37.27
N GLU A 1022 -34.40 -15.33 -37.74
CA GLU A 1022 -35.85 -15.21 -37.70
C GLU A 1022 -36.31 -15.42 -36.26
N LYS A 1023 -36.79 -14.36 -35.61
CA LYS A 1023 -37.29 -14.43 -34.23
C LYS A 1023 -38.79 -14.18 -34.22
N LEU A 1024 -39.51 -14.99 -33.44
CA LEU A 1024 -40.93 -14.77 -33.18
C LEU A 1024 -41.09 -13.56 -32.26
N VAL A 1025 -41.76 -12.52 -32.73
CA VAL A 1025 -42.04 -11.29 -31.98
C VAL A 1025 -43.51 -11.30 -31.56
N ILE A 1026 -43.72 -11.17 -30.25
CA ILE A 1026 -45.02 -11.05 -29.61
C ILE A 1026 -45.20 -9.60 -29.21
N THR A 1027 -46.17 -8.92 -29.80
CA THR A 1027 -46.43 -7.49 -29.56
C THR A 1027 -47.84 -7.33 -29.01
N PRO A 1028 -48.00 -7.15 -27.69
CA PRO A 1028 -49.30 -6.88 -27.09
C PRO A 1028 -49.83 -5.49 -27.47
N SER A 1029 -51.08 -5.40 -27.92
CA SER A 1029 -51.76 -4.13 -28.19
C SER A 1029 -52.22 -3.50 -26.89
N LYS A 1030 -51.48 -2.49 -26.42
CA LYS A 1030 -51.75 -1.83 -25.13
C LYS A 1030 -53.15 -1.23 -25.08
N GLU A 1031 -53.62 -0.61 -26.16
CA GLU A 1031 -54.94 0.03 -26.21
C GLU A 1031 -56.08 -1.00 -26.07
N GLU A 1032 -56.00 -2.12 -26.80
CA GLU A 1032 -57.00 -3.19 -26.77
C GLU A 1032 -57.00 -3.96 -25.44
N LEU A 1033 -55.80 -4.19 -24.87
CA LEU A 1033 -55.67 -4.86 -23.57
C LEU A 1033 -56.12 -3.96 -22.41
N ASP A 1034 -55.98 -2.64 -22.51
CA ASP A 1034 -56.48 -1.70 -21.50
C ASP A 1034 -58.02 -1.64 -21.49
N LEU A 1035 -58.63 -1.66 -22.67
CA LEU A 1035 -60.08 -1.75 -22.84
C LEU A 1035 -60.65 -3.06 -22.28
N ALA A 1036 -59.95 -4.19 -22.48
CA ALA A 1036 -60.41 -5.51 -22.07
C ALA A 1036 -60.13 -5.86 -20.60
N PHE A 1037 -59.03 -5.35 -20.02
CA PHE A 1037 -58.54 -5.78 -18.70
C PHE A 1037 -58.26 -4.61 -17.76
N LYS A 1038 -59.25 -3.71 -17.59
CA LYS A 1038 -59.16 -2.57 -16.68
C LYS A 1038 -58.65 -2.96 -15.28
N GLY A 1039 -57.48 -2.43 -14.92
CA GLY A 1039 -56.81 -2.67 -13.64
C GLY A 1039 -55.83 -3.85 -13.61
N ASN A 1040 -55.89 -4.79 -14.56
CA ASN A 1040 -55.04 -6.00 -14.60
C ASN A 1040 -54.13 -6.07 -15.85
N GLN A 1041 -54.24 -5.10 -16.77
CA GLN A 1041 -53.52 -5.04 -18.05
C GLN A 1041 -52.02 -5.32 -17.93
N ARG A 1042 -51.34 -4.68 -16.96
CA ARG A 1042 -49.89 -4.83 -16.78
C ARG A 1042 -49.47 -6.29 -16.59
N MET A 1043 -50.21 -7.04 -15.78
CA MET A 1043 -49.93 -8.44 -15.48
C MET A 1043 -50.18 -9.35 -16.69
N VAL A 1044 -51.17 -9.00 -17.53
CA VAL A 1044 -51.48 -9.73 -18.77
C VAL A 1044 -50.42 -9.44 -19.85
N VAL A 1045 -49.97 -8.19 -19.98
CA VAL A 1045 -48.88 -7.80 -20.89
C VAL A 1045 -47.59 -8.51 -20.53
N GLU A 1046 -47.19 -8.46 -19.25
CA GLU A 1046 -45.99 -9.13 -18.76
C GLU A 1046 -46.04 -10.66 -19.00
N ALA A 1047 -47.21 -11.28 -18.85
CA ALA A 1047 -47.38 -12.71 -19.15
C ALA A 1047 -47.33 -13.03 -20.66
N LEU A 1048 -47.91 -12.19 -21.51
CA LEU A 1048 -47.85 -12.34 -22.97
C LEU A 1048 -46.41 -12.15 -23.50
N GLU A 1049 -45.67 -11.18 -22.96
CA GLU A 1049 -44.27 -10.92 -23.33
C GLU A 1049 -43.31 -12.03 -22.84
N ALA A 1050 -43.72 -12.79 -21.81
CA ALA A 1050 -42.93 -13.88 -21.24
C ALA A 1050 -43.20 -15.26 -21.89
N MET A 1051 -44.09 -15.37 -22.88
CA MET A 1051 -44.39 -16.65 -23.54
C MET A 1051 -43.16 -17.21 -24.27
N SER A 1052 -42.99 -18.52 -24.21
CA SER A 1052 -42.02 -19.24 -25.03
C SER A 1052 -42.42 -19.25 -26.51
N GLU A 1053 -41.46 -19.48 -27.41
CA GLU A 1053 -41.73 -19.55 -28.85
C GLU A 1053 -42.77 -20.62 -29.20
N LYS A 1054 -42.78 -21.75 -28.48
CA LYS A 1054 -43.76 -22.81 -28.65
C LYS A 1054 -45.17 -22.36 -28.27
N GLU A 1055 -45.34 -21.74 -27.11
CA GLU A 1055 -46.63 -21.24 -26.62
C GLU A 1055 -47.20 -20.15 -27.53
N ALA A 1056 -46.33 -19.26 -28.03
CA ALA A 1056 -46.75 -18.20 -28.94
C ALA A 1056 -47.13 -18.72 -30.33
N LEU A 1057 -46.49 -19.79 -30.83
CA LEU A 1057 -46.91 -20.46 -32.07
C LEU A 1057 -48.26 -21.17 -31.88
N GLU A 1058 -48.46 -21.89 -30.77
CA GLU A 1058 -49.74 -22.53 -30.43
C GLU A 1058 -50.87 -21.49 -30.30
N MET A 1059 -50.60 -20.36 -29.65
CA MET A 1059 -51.53 -19.24 -29.54
C MET A 1059 -51.86 -18.63 -30.92
N LYS A 1060 -50.86 -18.52 -31.80
CA LYS A 1060 -51.06 -18.02 -33.17
C LYS A 1060 -51.95 -18.95 -33.99
N GLU A 1061 -51.73 -20.25 -33.93
CA GLU A 1061 -52.62 -21.25 -34.57
C GLU A 1061 -54.05 -21.15 -34.01
N ALA A 1062 -54.21 -20.99 -32.70
CA ALA A 1062 -55.52 -20.81 -32.07
C ALA A 1062 -56.24 -19.52 -32.56
N PHE A 1063 -55.50 -18.42 -32.77
CA PHE A 1063 -56.07 -17.21 -33.37
C PHE A 1063 -56.50 -17.38 -34.83
N ASP A 1064 -55.81 -18.21 -35.60
CA ASP A 1064 -56.15 -18.48 -36.99
C ASP A 1064 -57.37 -19.39 -37.12
N ASP A 1065 -57.62 -20.26 -36.13
CA ASP A 1065 -58.77 -21.17 -36.11
C ASP A 1065 -60.04 -20.55 -35.49
N LYS A 1066 -59.93 -19.86 -34.34
CA LYS A 1066 -61.08 -19.37 -33.55
C LYS A 1066 -61.10 -17.87 -33.25
N GLY A 1067 -60.00 -17.15 -33.51
CA GLY A 1067 -59.89 -15.70 -33.27
C GLY A 1067 -59.66 -15.27 -31.81
N GLU A 1068 -59.73 -16.20 -30.85
CA GLU A 1068 -59.46 -15.99 -29.43
C GLU A 1068 -58.93 -17.25 -28.75
N VAL A 1069 -58.22 -17.10 -27.62
CA VAL A 1069 -57.62 -18.19 -26.86
C VAL A 1069 -57.70 -17.94 -25.35
N ASP A 1070 -57.91 -19.00 -24.56
CA ASP A 1070 -57.77 -18.95 -23.11
C ASP A 1070 -56.28 -18.97 -22.74
N PHE A 1071 -55.80 -17.91 -22.10
CA PHE A 1071 -54.42 -17.73 -21.70
C PHE A 1071 -54.28 -17.69 -20.19
N GLN A 1072 -53.46 -18.58 -19.63
CA GLN A 1072 -53.23 -18.65 -18.19
C GLN A 1072 -52.25 -17.56 -17.74
N VAL A 1073 -52.72 -16.62 -16.93
CA VAL A 1073 -51.85 -15.58 -16.35
C VAL A 1073 -51.54 -15.96 -14.91
N CYS A 1074 -50.35 -16.55 -14.69
CA CYS A 1074 -49.92 -17.06 -13.39
C CYS A 1074 -49.96 -16.00 -12.28
N THR A 1075 -49.62 -14.75 -12.60
CA THR A 1075 -49.66 -13.62 -11.65
C THR A 1075 -51.10 -13.24 -11.23
N LEU A 1076 -52.11 -13.54 -12.06
CA LEU A 1076 -53.53 -13.35 -11.76
C LEU A 1076 -54.19 -14.61 -11.19
N GLY A 1077 -53.50 -15.76 -11.20
CA GLY A 1077 -54.02 -17.05 -10.73
C GLY A 1077 -55.23 -17.59 -11.52
N LYS A 1078 -55.51 -17.07 -12.71
CA LYS A 1078 -56.69 -17.42 -13.52
C LYS A 1078 -56.39 -17.35 -15.03
N SER A 1079 -57.21 -18.04 -15.82
CA SER A 1079 -57.20 -17.91 -17.29
C SER A 1079 -57.98 -16.67 -17.74
N VAL A 1080 -57.49 -15.99 -18.77
CA VAL A 1080 -58.13 -14.83 -19.40
C VAL A 1080 -58.24 -15.07 -20.91
N VAL A 1081 -59.31 -14.59 -21.53
CA VAL A 1081 -59.52 -14.73 -22.98
C VAL A 1081 -58.76 -13.65 -23.72
N ILE A 1082 -57.74 -14.01 -24.49
CA ILE A 1082 -57.00 -13.10 -25.37
C ILE A 1082 -57.58 -13.20 -26.77
N LYS A 1083 -57.83 -12.07 -27.42
CA LYS A 1083 -58.33 -12.00 -28.80
C LYS A 1083 -57.22 -11.66 -29.77
N LYS A 1084 -57.39 -12.02 -31.05
CA LYS A 1084 -56.40 -11.77 -32.12
C LYS A 1084 -55.99 -10.30 -32.28
N ASN A 1085 -56.88 -9.34 -31.97
CA ASN A 1085 -56.55 -7.91 -32.02
C ASN A 1085 -55.78 -7.41 -30.79
N MET A 1086 -55.67 -8.21 -29.72
CA MET A 1086 -55.00 -7.85 -28.47
C MET A 1086 -53.50 -8.18 -28.48
N VAL A 1087 -53.04 -9.07 -29.35
CA VAL A 1087 -51.62 -9.43 -29.46
C VAL A 1087 -51.29 -9.84 -30.89
N SER A 1088 -50.21 -9.27 -31.43
CA SER A 1088 -49.66 -9.64 -32.74
C SER A 1088 -48.51 -10.62 -32.57
N ILE A 1089 -48.54 -11.76 -33.26
CA ILE A 1089 -47.49 -12.77 -33.24
C ILE A 1089 -46.96 -12.95 -34.66
N SER A 1090 -45.75 -12.44 -34.92
CA SER A 1090 -45.16 -12.43 -36.27
C SER A 1090 -43.69 -12.86 -36.24
N MET A 1091 -43.23 -13.48 -37.33
CA MET A 1091 -41.81 -13.76 -37.53
C MET A 1091 -41.17 -12.50 -38.12
N GLU A 1092 -40.30 -11.85 -37.35
CA GLU A 1092 -39.52 -10.72 -37.83
C GLU A 1092 -38.09 -11.17 -38.13
N ARG A 1093 -37.58 -10.78 -39.31
CA ARG A 1093 -36.16 -10.87 -39.63
C ARG A 1093 -35.43 -9.73 -38.94
N LYS A 1094 -34.65 -10.04 -37.90
CA LYS A 1094 -33.77 -9.05 -37.26
C LYS A 1094 -32.32 -9.36 -37.61
N GLU A 1095 -31.65 -8.35 -38.16
CA GLU A 1095 -30.20 -8.34 -38.33
C GLU A 1095 -29.58 -8.28 -36.92
N HIS A 1096 -28.99 -9.37 -36.45
CA HIS A 1096 -28.27 -9.39 -35.18
C HIS A 1096 -26.82 -8.97 -35.43
N GLN A 1097 -26.50 -7.70 -35.20
CA GLN A 1097 -25.13 -7.18 -35.41
C GLN A 1097 -24.16 -7.48 -34.27
N MET A 1098 -24.60 -7.83 -33.05
CA MET A 1098 -23.72 -7.98 -31.88
C MET A 1098 -24.34 -8.94 -30.84
N GLY A 1099 -23.63 -10.00 -30.45
CA GLY A 1099 -24.05 -10.90 -29.36
C GLY A 1099 -23.39 -10.50 -28.04
N TYR A 1100 -24.18 -10.22 -27.01
CA TYR A 1100 -23.65 -9.95 -25.66
C TYR A 1100 -23.50 -11.26 -24.87
N PHE A 1101 -22.41 -11.39 -24.14
CA PHE A 1101 -22.16 -12.52 -23.24
C PHE A 1101 -21.40 -12.07 -22.00
N THR A 1102 -21.46 -12.84 -20.91
CA THR A 1102 -20.60 -12.61 -19.74
C THR A 1102 -19.27 -13.31 -19.93
N ALA A 1103 -18.17 -12.57 -19.84
CA ALA A 1103 -16.83 -13.13 -19.99
C ALA A 1103 -16.55 -14.22 -18.94
N SER A 1104 -15.81 -15.25 -19.34
CA SER A 1104 -15.23 -16.22 -18.41
C SER A 1104 -13.92 -15.65 -17.84
N VAL A 1105 -13.53 -16.05 -16.64
CA VAL A 1105 -12.35 -15.53 -15.96
C VAL A 1105 -11.39 -16.65 -15.56
N ILE A 1106 -10.12 -16.50 -15.92
CA ILE A 1106 -9.01 -17.28 -15.35
C ILE A 1106 -8.28 -16.41 -14.34
N GLU A 1107 -8.17 -16.89 -13.11
CA GLU A 1107 -7.55 -16.20 -11.99
C GLU A 1107 -6.30 -16.91 -11.48
N PRO A 1108 -5.12 -16.36 -11.76
CA PRO A 1108 -3.91 -16.62 -10.97
C PRO A 1108 -3.82 -15.69 -9.75
N SER A 1109 -3.94 -16.25 -8.53
CA SER A 1109 -3.82 -15.53 -7.25
C SER A 1109 -2.56 -15.93 -6.48
N PHE A 1110 -1.67 -14.96 -6.21
CA PHE A 1110 -0.33 -15.20 -5.66
C PHE A 1110 -0.24 -14.74 -4.20
N GLY A 1111 0.01 -15.69 -3.28
CA GLY A 1111 0.33 -15.42 -1.88
C GLY A 1111 1.78 -14.99 -1.68
N ILE A 1112 2.09 -13.70 -1.84
CA ILE A 1112 3.47 -13.18 -1.87
C ILE A 1112 4.26 -13.53 -0.60
N GLY A 1113 3.64 -13.44 0.58
CA GLY A 1113 4.28 -13.82 1.85
C GLY A 1113 4.67 -15.30 1.90
N ARG A 1114 3.82 -16.20 1.39
CA ARG A 1114 4.11 -17.64 1.31
C ARG A 1114 5.25 -17.93 0.35
N ILE A 1115 5.24 -17.29 -0.82
CA ILE A 1115 6.31 -17.40 -1.83
C ILE A 1115 7.65 -16.95 -1.24
N ILE A 1116 7.68 -15.81 -0.55
CA ILE A 1116 8.89 -15.27 0.09
C ILE A 1116 9.41 -16.21 1.17
N TYR A 1117 8.53 -16.76 2.02
CA TYR A 1117 8.94 -17.71 3.05
C TYR A 1117 9.56 -18.98 2.42
N CYS A 1118 8.93 -19.55 1.39
CA CYS A 1118 9.47 -20.72 0.70
C CYS A 1118 10.80 -20.40 0.00
N LEU A 1119 10.94 -19.19 -0.57
CA LEU A 1119 12.21 -18.71 -1.12
C LEU A 1119 13.30 -18.63 -0.06
N PHE A 1120 13.00 -18.16 1.16
CA PHE A 1120 13.96 -18.14 2.26
C PHE A 1120 14.46 -19.54 2.59
N GLU A 1121 13.56 -20.50 2.75
CA GLU A 1121 13.96 -21.89 3.02
C GLU A 1121 14.75 -22.50 1.87
N HIS A 1122 14.31 -22.34 0.62
CA HIS A 1122 14.97 -22.92 -0.55
C HIS A 1122 16.35 -22.28 -0.81
N SER A 1123 16.53 -21.04 -0.32
CA SER A 1123 17.81 -20.35 -0.42
C SER A 1123 18.74 -20.64 0.76
N PHE A 1124 18.25 -21.18 1.88
CA PHE A 1124 19.06 -21.31 3.10
C PHE A 1124 19.95 -22.55 3.09
N TYR A 1125 21.22 -22.36 3.40
CA TYR A 1125 22.14 -23.44 3.68
C TYR A 1125 23.19 -23.03 4.72
N THR A 1126 23.89 -24.02 5.26
CA THR A 1126 25.02 -23.79 6.18
C THR A 1126 26.29 -24.34 5.58
N ARG A 1127 27.41 -23.64 5.76
CA ARG A 1127 28.74 -24.08 5.33
C ARG A 1127 29.73 -24.04 6.50
N PRO A 1128 30.78 -24.91 6.49
CA PRO A 1128 31.80 -24.85 7.53
C PRO A 1128 32.53 -23.50 7.51
N GLY A 1129 32.78 -22.98 8.72
CA GLY A 1129 33.59 -21.80 9.00
C GLY A 1129 35.09 -22.12 9.06
N ARG A 1130 35.87 -21.26 9.73
CA ARG A 1130 37.34 -21.46 9.82
C ARG A 1130 37.72 -22.53 10.85
N SER A 1131 36.88 -22.79 11.85
CA SER A 1131 37.02 -23.89 12.81
C SER A 1131 35.94 -24.96 12.56
N GLU A 1132 36.22 -26.23 12.91
CA GLU A 1132 35.27 -27.35 12.74
C GLU A 1132 33.91 -27.11 13.43
N ASP A 1133 33.87 -26.28 14.49
CA ASP A 1133 32.66 -25.93 15.24
C ASP A 1133 31.93 -24.67 14.72
N GLU A 1134 32.50 -23.91 13.78
CA GLU A 1134 31.87 -22.69 13.26
C GLU A 1134 30.99 -23.02 12.06
N ARG A 1135 29.68 -22.73 12.13
CA ARG A 1135 28.77 -22.88 10.99
C ARG A 1135 28.31 -21.50 10.51
N LEU A 1136 28.49 -21.24 9.23
CA LEU A 1136 28.09 -19.99 8.58
C LEU A 1136 26.78 -20.21 7.84
N ASN A 1137 25.74 -19.51 8.26
CA ASN A 1137 24.45 -19.48 7.59
C ASN A 1137 24.51 -18.56 6.37
N VAL A 1138 23.93 -19.00 5.25
CA VAL A 1138 23.95 -18.28 3.97
C VAL A 1138 22.58 -18.40 3.30
N PHE A 1139 22.11 -17.31 2.70
CA PHE A 1139 20.98 -17.35 1.76
C PHE A 1139 21.48 -17.22 0.32
N CYS A 1140 21.29 -18.26 -0.50
CA CYS A 1140 21.62 -18.26 -1.92
C CYS A 1140 20.61 -17.51 -2.82
N PHE A 1141 20.14 -16.33 -2.40
CA PHE A 1141 19.22 -15.53 -3.23
C PHE A 1141 19.79 -15.27 -4.63
N PRO A 1142 19.01 -15.48 -5.71
CA PRO A 1142 19.37 -14.98 -7.02
C PRO A 1142 19.56 -13.45 -6.99
N PRO A 1143 20.47 -12.87 -7.80
CA PRO A 1143 20.68 -11.43 -7.85
C PRO A 1143 19.39 -10.62 -8.09
N LEU A 1144 18.43 -11.21 -8.80
CA LEU A 1144 17.10 -10.67 -9.04
C LEU A 1144 16.39 -10.27 -7.74
N VAL A 1145 16.36 -11.16 -6.75
CA VAL A 1145 15.56 -11.01 -5.52
C VAL A 1145 16.37 -10.57 -4.31
N ALA A 1146 17.70 -10.72 -4.35
CA ALA A 1146 18.58 -10.39 -3.24
C ALA A 1146 18.36 -8.95 -2.71
N PRO A 1147 18.27 -8.76 -1.39
CA PRO A 1147 17.88 -7.46 -0.79
C PRO A 1147 18.89 -6.36 -1.13
N ILE A 1148 20.17 -6.68 -1.02
CA ILE A 1148 21.29 -5.82 -1.39
C ILE A 1148 22.02 -6.52 -2.53
N LYS A 1149 22.34 -5.79 -3.60
CA LYS A 1149 22.99 -6.39 -4.78
C LYS A 1149 24.50 -6.53 -4.59
N CYS A 1150 25.14 -5.59 -3.89
CA CYS A 1150 26.56 -5.73 -3.58
C CYS A 1150 26.94 -5.05 -2.25
N THR A 1151 27.99 -5.54 -1.60
CA THR A 1151 28.62 -4.83 -0.47
C THR A 1151 29.99 -4.31 -0.90
N VAL A 1152 30.32 -3.07 -0.54
CA VAL A 1152 31.61 -2.44 -0.80
C VAL A 1152 32.43 -2.44 0.49
N PHE A 1153 33.64 -2.98 0.44
CA PHE A 1153 34.54 -3.13 1.57
C PHE A 1153 35.90 -2.47 1.30
N PRO A 1154 36.33 -1.46 2.05
CA PRO A 1154 37.76 -1.15 2.14
C PRO A 1154 38.48 -2.30 2.86
N LEU A 1155 39.54 -2.85 2.26
CA LEU A 1155 40.24 -4.03 2.81
C LEU A 1155 40.80 -3.74 4.22
N ILE A 1156 41.51 -2.61 4.33
CA ILE A 1156 42.03 -2.06 5.58
C ILE A 1156 41.50 -0.64 5.78
N LYS A 1157 41.53 -0.18 7.04
CA LYS A 1157 41.22 1.21 7.37
C LYS A 1157 42.33 2.12 6.82
N SER A 1158 42.06 2.75 5.69
CA SER A 1158 42.95 3.68 5.01
C SER A 1158 42.11 4.74 4.33
N GLN A 1159 42.46 6.01 4.52
CA GLN A 1159 41.75 7.12 3.90
C GLN A 1159 41.65 6.95 2.37
N GLN A 1160 42.72 6.47 1.73
CA GLN A 1160 42.75 6.22 0.29
C GLN A 1160 41.71 5.18 -0.14
N PHE A 1161 41.59 4.07 0.59
CA PHE A 1161 40.63 3.01 0.24
C PHE A 1161 39.19 3.39 0.60
N ASP A 1162 39.01 4.16 1.67
CA ASP A 1162 37.70 4.70 2.05
C ASP A 1162 37.18 5.69 1.00
N GLU A 1163 38.04 6.52 0.42
CA GLU A 1163 37.68 7.45 -0.67
C GLU A 1163 37.28 6.69 -1.95
N VAL A 1164 38.03 5.66 -2.34
CA VAL A 1164 37.68 4.80 -3.49
C VAL A 1164 36.37 4.05 -3.25
N ALA A 1165 36.17 3.52 -2.04
CA ALA A 1165 34.94 2.82 -1.68
C ALA A 1165 33.72 3.75 -1.75
N LYS A 1166 33.86 5.02 -1.31
CA LYS A 1166 32.82 6.05 -1.46
C LYS A 1166 32.51 6.37 -2.92
N LEU A 1167 33.54 6.51 -3.76
CA LEU A 1167 33.35 6.76 -5.20
C LEU A 1167 32.57 5.62 -5.88
N ILE A 1168 32.89 4.36 -5.55
CA ILE A 1168 32.18 3.20 -6.07
C ILE A 1168 30.73 3.19 -5.58
N ALA A 1169 30.51 3.46 -4.29
CA ALA A 1169 29.18 3.57 -3.69
C ALA A 1169 28.31 4.63 -4.39
N GLU A 1170 28.86 5.83 -4.64
CA GLU A 1170 28.18 6.90 -5.38
C GLU A 1170 27.85 6.48 -6.82
N SER A 1171 28.77 5.77 -7.48
CA SER A 1171 28.56 5.29 -8.85
C SER A 1171 27.49 4.19 -8.94
N LEU A 1172 27.43 3.30 -7.95
CA LEU A 1172 26.38 2.28 -7.80
C LEU A 1172 25.01 2.94 -7.54
N MET A 1173 24.98 3.94 -6.66
CA MET A 1173 23.77 4.74 -6.38
C MET A 1173 23.23 5.39 -7.66
N ALA A 1174 24.09 6.06 -8.43
CA ALA A 1174 23.72 6.71 -9.68
C ALA A 1174 23.19 5.71 -10.73
N ALA A 1175 23.66 4.45 -10.68
CA ALA A 1175 23.18 3.37 -11.53
C ALA A 1175 21.89 2.70 -11.03
N GLY A 1176 21.37 3.09 -9.85
CA GLY A 1176 20.19 2.50 -9.22
C GLY A 1176 20.42 1.10 -8.66
N ILE A 1177 21.66 0.74 -8.31
CA ILE A 1177 22.03 -0.57 -7.77
C ILE A 1177 22.06 -0.49 -6.25
N SER A 1178 21.28 -1.33 -5.55
CA SER A 1178 21.32 -1.36 -4.08
C SER A 1178 22.65 -1.90 -3.58
N TYR A 1179 23.26 -1.18 -2.65
CA TYR A 1179 24.56 -1.53 -2.09
C TYR A 1179 24.61 -1.28 -0.59
N LYS A 1180 25.64 -1.83 0.07
CA LYS A 1180 26.01 -1.52 1.44
C LYS A 1180 27.48 -1.16 1.50
N LEU A 1181 27.84 -0.06 2.14
CA LEU A 1181 29.23 0.27 2.46
C LEU A 1181 29.56 -0.23 3.86
N ASP A 1182 30.51 -1.16 3.99
CA ASP A 1182 30.95 -1.68 5.28
C ASP A 1182 32.45 -1.41 5.49
N ALA A 1183 32.71 -0.23 6.08
CA ALA A 1183 34.02 0.21 6.51
C ALA A 1183 34.33 -0.19 7.97
N THR A 1184 33.69 -1.24 8.52
CA THR A 1184 34.01 -1.69 9.88
C THR A 1184 35.43 -2.27 9.91
N GLY A 1185 36.18 -1.96 10.98
CA GLY A 1185 37.56 -2.46 11.17
C GLY A 1185 37.66 -3.95 11.55
N THR A 1186 36.68 -4.76 11.16
CA THR A 1186 36.67 -6.21 11.41
C THR A 1186 37.29 -6.96 10.23
N SER A 1187 37.89 -8.13 10.50
CA SER A 1187 38.51 -8.99 9.47
C SER A 1187 37.58 -9.20 8.27
N ILE A 1188 38.11 -9.19 7.06
CA ILE A 1188 37.32 -9.31 5.82
C ILE A 1188 36.45 -10.58 5.79
N GLY A 1189 36.94 -11.71 6.34
CA GLY A 1189 36.17 -12.95 6.44
C GLY A 1189 34.89 -12.82 7.27
N LYS A 1190 34.93 -12.08 8.40
CA LYS A 1190 33.74 -11.79 9.22
C LYS A 1190 32.76 -10.86 8.50
N ARG A 1191 33.26 -9.93 7.69
CA ARG A 1191 32.44 -9.05 6.86
C ARG A 1191 31.73 -9.84 5.74
N TYR A 1192 32.45 -10.70 5.03
CA TYR A 1192 31.85 -11.63 4.07
C TYR A 1192 30.81 -12.54 4.73
N ALA A 1193 31.08 -13.11 5.91
CA ALA A 1193 30.10 -13.95 6.61
C ALA A 1193 28.78 -13.21 6.90
N ARG A 1194 28.84 -11.96 7.38
CA ARG A 1194 27.64 -11.13 7.62
C ARG A 1194 26.88 -10.80 6.33
N THR A 1195 27.62 -10.51 5.26
CA THR A 1195 27.07 -10.19 3.94
C THR A 1195 26.43 -11.41 3.27
N ASP A 1196 27.08 -12.57 3.36
CA ASP A 1196 26.56 -13.84 2.83
C ASP A 1196 25.30 -14.29 3.60
N GLU A 1197 25.23 -14.02 4.91
CA GLU A 1197 24.04 -14.29 5.74
C GLU A 1197 22.86 -13.35 5.45
N LEU A 1198 23.10 -12.18 4.85
CA LEU A 1198 22.05 -11.32 4.28
C LEU A 1198 21.68 -11.73 2.84
N GLY A 1199 22.37 -12.74 2.29
CA GLY A 1199 22.18 -13.24 0.94
C GLY A 1199 22.60 -12.26 -0.15
N VAL A 1200 23.54 -11.36 0.13
CA VAL A 1200 24.10 -10.45 -0.88
C VAL A 1200 24.93 -11.25 -1.88
N PRO A 1201 24.65 -11.17 -3.20
CA PRO A 1201 25.27 -12.05 -4.18
C PRO A 1201 26.72 -11.65 -4.50
N PHE A 1202 27.06 -10.36 -4.41
CA PHE A 1202 28.37 -9.85 -4.79
C PHE A 1202 29.01 -9.01 -3.68
N ALA A 1203 30.32 -9.10 -3.54
CA ALA A 1203 31.10 -8.24 -2.67
C ALA A 1203 32.27 -7.62 -3.42
N ILE A 1204 32.41 -6.30 -3.31
CA ILE A 1204 33.48 -5.51 -3.91
C ILE A 1204 34.49 -5.21 -2.81
N THR A 1205 35.73 -5.64 -2.97
CA THR A 1205 36.81 -5.37 -2.02
C THR A 1205 37.83 -4.41 -2.62
N VAL A 1206 38.02 -3.28 -1.95
CA VAL A 1206 38.94 -2.20 -2.31
C VAL A 1206 40.26 -2.42 -1.59
N ASP A 1207 41.26 -2.87 -2.33
CA ASP A 1207 42.61 -3.16 -1.88
C ASP A 1207 43.69 -2.36 -2.65
N SER A 1208 43.26 -1.56 -3.64
CA SER A 1208 44.10 -0.74 -4.50
C SER A 1208 43.35 0.51 -4.95
N ALA A 1209 44.09 1.52 -5.42
CA ALA A 1209 43.55 2.77 -5.93
C ALA A 1209 43.04 2.70 -7.39
N THR A 1210 43.35 1.64 -8.14
CA THR A 1210 43.06 1.55 -9.59
C THR A 1210 42.15 0.38 -9.98
N SER A 1211 42.05 -0.63 -9.12
CA SER A 1211 41.24 -1.83 -9.38
C SER A 1211 40.75 -2.42 -8.06
N VAL A 1212 39.72 -3.25 -8.15
CA VAL A 1212 39.08 -3.93 -7.02
C VAL A 1212 38.86 -5.40 -7.33
N THR A 1213 38.58 -6.20 -6.31
CA THR A 1213 38.06 -7.55 -6.52
C THR A 1213 36.54 -7.57 -6.40
N ILE A 1214 35.88 -8.39 -7.22
CA ILE A 1214 34.47 -8.73 -7.09
C ILE A 1214 34.41 -10.22 -6.72
N ARG A 1215 33.81 -10.53 -5.56
CA ARG A 1215 33.58 -11.87 -5.06
C ARG A 1215 32.12 -12.27 -5.26
N GLU A 1216 31.88 -13.50 -5.72
CA GLU A 1216 30.56 -14.10 -5.75
C GLU A 1216 30.31 -14.95 -4.49
N ARG A 1217 29.10 -14.85 -3.93
CA ARG A 1217 28.73 -15.38 -2.61
C ARG A 1217 28.87 -16.90 -2.51
N ASP A 1218 28.31 -17.64 -3.47
CA ASP A 1218 28.10 -19.08 -3.37
C ASP A 1218 29.39 -19.87 -3.66
N SER A 1219 30.07 -19.56 -4.76
CA SER A 1219 31.35 -20.13 -5.15
C SER A 1219 32.51 -19.62 -4.30
N LYS A 1220 32.37 -18.41 -3.72
CA LYS A 1220 33.44 -17.62 -3.09
C LYS A 1220 34.57 -17.19 -4.05
N GLU A 1221 34.44 -17.47 -5.34
CA GLU A 1221 35.42 -17.09 -6.35
C GLU A 1221 35.47 -15.57 -6.50
N GLN A 1222 36.64 -15.07 -6.92
CA GLN A 1222 36.90 -13.65 -7.07
C GLN A 1222 37.49 -13.35 -8.44
N ILE A 1223 37.12 -12.22 -9.00
CA ILE A 1223 37.70 -11.64 -10.22
C ILE A 1223 38.22 -10.24 -9.96
N ARG A 1224 39.26 -9.83 -10.68
CA ARG A 1224 39.83 -8.47 -10.59
C ARG A 1224 39.25 -7.59 -11.70
N VAL A 1225 38.77 -6.40 -11.34
CA VAL A 1225 38.14 -5.44 -12.26
C VAL A 1225 38.69 -4.04 -12.05
N SER A 1226 38.83 -3.27 -13.13
CA SER A 1226 39.16 -1.84 -13.04
C SER A 1226 38.02 -1.07 -12.36
N ILE A 1227 38.32 0.01 -11.61
CA ILE A 1227 37.27 0.78 -10.91
C ILE A 1227 36.19 1.30 -11.88
N GLU A 1228 36.58 1.66 -13.10
CA GLU A 1228 35.69 2.19 -14.15
C GLU A 1228 34.65 1.15 -14.63
N GLU A 1229 34.99 -0.14 -14.60
CA GLU A 1229 34.12 -1.21 -15.11
C GLU A 1229 33.23 -1.85 -14.03
N VAL A 1230 33.52 -1.65 -12.74
CA VAL A 1230 32.83 -2.29 -11.60
C VAL A 1230 31.31 -2.18 -11.73
N VAL A 1231 30.81 -0.95 -11.92
CA VAL A 1231 29.36 -0.70 -11.99
C VAL A 1231 28.74 -1.40 -13.19
N SER A 1232 29.42 -1.43 -14.34
CA SER A 1232 28.92 -2.13 -15.52
C SER A 1232 28.85 -3.63 -15.30
N VAL A 1233 29.86 -4.24 -14.65
CA VAL A 1233 29.89 -5.68 -14.37
C VAL A 1233 28.77 -6.06 -13.41
N VAL A 1234 28.66 -5.36 -12.28
CA VAL A 1234 27.60 -5.60 -11.29
C VAL A 1234 26.23 -5.37 -11.90
N LYS A 1235 26.04 -4.35 -12.74
CA LYS A 1235 24.77 -4.11 -13.44
C LYS A 1235 24.39 -5.30 -14.31
N LYS A 1236 25.30 -5.78 -15.16
CA LYS A 1236 25.04 -6.91 -16.08
C LYS A 1236 24.64 -8.18 -15.31
N LEU A 1237 25.32 -8.47 -14.20
CA LEU A 1237 25.00 -9.61 -13.33
C LEU A 1237 23.64 -9.44 -12.66
N THR A 1238 23.35 -8.26 -12.10
CA THR A 1238 22.12 -8.01 -11.32
C THR A 1238 20.86 -7.95 -12.19
N VAL A 1239 20.96 -7.50 -13.44
CA VAL A 1239 19.84 -7.53 -14.40
C VAL A 1239 19.75 -8.84 -15.21
N GLY A 1240 20.62 -9.81 -14.93
CA GLY A 1240 20.63 -11.11 -15.62
C GLY A 1240 21.05 -11.06 -17.09
N GLN A 1241 21.82 -10.05 -17.50
CA GLN A 1241 22.43 -9.96 -18.84
C GLN A 1241 23.71 -10.79 -18.95
N SER A 1242 24.35 -11.10 -17.83
CA SER A 1242 25.51 -11.98 -17.75
C SER A 1242 25.39 -12.87 -16.52
N THR A 1243 25.91 -14.09 -16.61
CA THR A 1243 26.05 -15.02 -15.49
C THR A 1243 27.42 -14.87 -14.84
N TRP A 1244 27.61 -15.44 -13.65
CA TRP A 1244 28.94 -15.48 -13.02
C TRP A 1244 29.96 -16.23 -13.89
N ALA A 1245 29.53 -17.31 -14.57
CA ALA A 1245 30.37 -18.06 -15.51
C ALA A 1245 30.86 -17.19 -16.68
N ASP A 1246 29.98 -16.34 -17.24
CA ASP A 1246 30.36 -15.41 -18.32
C ASP A 1246 31.42 -14.41 -17.84
N VAL A 1247 31.30 -13.95 -16.59
CA VAL A 1247 32.23 -13.00 -15.97
C VAL A 1247 33.59 -13.64 -15.70
N LEU A 1248 33.63 -14.88 -15.19
CA LEU A 1248 34.88 -15.64 -15.02
C LEU A 1248 35.63 -15.84 -16.34
N CYS A 1249 34.91 -15.97 -17.46
CA CYS A 1249 35.53 -16.07 -18.79
C CYS A 1249 36.09 -14.73 -19.30
N SER A 1250 35.60 -13.61 -18.78
CA SER A 1250 35.91 -12.26 -19.29
C SER A 1250 36.94 -11.50 -18.46
N TYR A 1251 37.14 -11.88 -17.20
CA TYR A 1251 38.01 -11.17 -16.25
C TYR A 1251 39.00 -12.13 -15.56
N PRO A 1252 40.20 -11.67 -15.18
CA PRO A 1252 41.19 -12.51 -14.53
C PRO A 1252 40.70 -12.93 -13.13
N THR A 1253 40.74 -14.24 -12.87
CA THR A 1253 40.48 -14.81 -11.54
C THR A 1253 41.54 -14.34 -10.55
N HIS A 1254 41.11 -13.91 -9.38
CA HIS A 1254 41.99 -13.53 -8.29
C HIS A 1254 42.21 -14.72 -7.35
N VAL A 1255 43.47 -15.16 -7.22
CA VAL A 1255 43.87 -16.17 -6.24
C VAL A 1255 44.39 -15.43 -5.02
N ALA A 1256 43.68 -15.57 -3.90
CA ALA A 1256 44.07 -14.96 -2.63
C ALA A 1256 45.48 -15.42 -2.22
N THR A 1257 46.31 -14.50 -1.75
CA THR A 1257 47.60 -14.85 -1.12
C THR A 1257 47.35 -15.25 0.33
N HIS A 1258 48.24 -16.03 0.97
CA HIS A 1258 48.10 -16.45 2.38
C HIS A 1258 47.88 -15.28 3.38
N ALA A 1259 48.16 -14.03 2.99
CA ALA A 1259 47.88 -12.83 3.78
C ALA A 1259 46.39 -12.41 3.76
N ASP A 1260 45.63 -12.77 2.73
CA ASP A 1260 44.20 -12.48 2.57
C ASP A 1260 43.31 -13.48 3.34
N GLU A 1261 43.90 -14.60 3.78
CA GLU A 1261 43.25 -15.65 4.57
C GLU A 1261 43.34 -15.44 6.10
N LEU A 1262 44.20 -14.53 6.57
CA LEU A 1262 44.29 -14.10 7.99
C LEU A 1262 43.16 -13.12 8.32
#